data_AF-A0A7L2QUH4-F1
#
_entry.id   AF-A0A7L2QUH4-F1
#
_cell.length_a   1.000
_cell.length_b   1.000
_cell.length_c   1.000
_cell.angle_alpha   90.00
_cell.angle_beta   90.00
_cell.angle_gamma   90.00
#
_symmetry.space_group_name_H-M   'P 1'
#
loop_
_entity.id
_entity.type
_entity.pdbx_description
1 polymer ?
#
loop_
_entity_poly.entity_id
_entity_poly.type
_entity_poly.pdbx_seq_one_letter_code
_entity_poly.pdbx_strand_id
1 'polypeptide(L)'
;MGPDVPLLNDYKQEFFLKRFPQTVLGGPRFKLGYCAPPYIYVNQIILFLTPWLWGGVGTLLYQLGVMRDFCTAALSGALMFVTALALQMTNLYAKQKTVTVERMQIQSTLTDEDEFEFSSCVGSETVKFIIPGKKYIINTVFHSLLAGVLCGLGTWYLLPNRITLLYSNLGGTVVIFVFGWVTICIGEYSLIINTATETATFQALDTYEITALMRPFYIFVFIAVDLAHRFAVNAPILEQTNQILHILFLFLPFLWAMGILPPLDALFLWGMEQLLEFGLGGSPMSSNTKLLVMFLISAGTAIASYFIPSPLGVILFMTGFGFILSLNLSEIGFAFKHTLISHLGSSKSKNTHRGLRIQFGWREFIFYVTVLAFALTEVSLLHQFAGSSSFSQGSPQAIASYILILLLVIMWILREIQRVYLFGVFRNPFYPKDVRTVDVFMEKQRRLMKVGVVRRILLTLVSPFAMIAFLSLDRALQNPHSVSVSIGFTRIFRMVWQNTENALLDMVVVSAAQTLAFNPDLWWNRSLDTGIKLLLVGLLRDRLFQFLSKLHFAIAILLTSWTEKKQRRRSSAALIALNVAFFPVLLALVAVSALLSSPLLPLFTLPVFLVGFPRPLRSWPGPVGGGACVCSDTVYYRQLVPSLAAALQSALAAGGLGLSLPGSHYLCRFQDRLMWVLVLEKGFTYCGVNIK
;
A
#
# COMPACT_ATOMS: atom_id res chain seq x y z
N MET A 1 -1.70 32.75 -18.20
CA MET A 1 -1.22 31.36 -18.38
C MET A 1 -1.29 31.08 -19.87
N GLY A 2 -0.15 30.81 -20.52
CA GLY A 2 -0.10 30.60 -21.96
C GLY A 2 -0.92 29.39 -22.43
N PRO A 3 -1.18 29.27 -23.74
CA PRO A 3 -1.93 28.17 -24.34
C PRO A 3 -1.21 26.81 -24.28
N ASP A 4 0.05 26.77 -23.83
CA ASP A 4 0.90 25.58 -23.76
C ASP A 4 0.79 24.82 -22.43
N VAL A 5 1.27 23.57 -22.41
CA VAL A 5 1.16 22.60 -21.31
C VAL A 5 1.49 23.29 -19.96
N PRO A 6 0.60 23.27 -18.96
CA PRO A 6 0.59 24.20 -17.82
C PRO A 6 1.75 24.01 -16.83
N LEU A 7 2.63 23.05 -17.08
CA LEU A 7 3.68 22.61 -16.17
C LEU A 7 5.07 22.53 -16.83
N LEU A 8 5.18 22.64 -18.15
CA LEU A 8 6.44 22.59 -18.88
C LEU A 8 6.70 23.98 -19.49
N ASN A 9 7.24 24.88 -18.65
CA ASN A 9 7.91 26.08 -19.16
C ASN A 9 9.19 25.65 -19.90
N ASP A 10 9.74 26.46 -20.81
CA ASP A 10 10.92 26.08 -21.62
C ASP A 10 12.09 25.60 -20.74
N TYR A 11 12.33 26.30 -19.62
CA TYR A 11 13.27 25.89 -18.58
C TYR A 11 12.99 24.49 -18.00
N LYS A 12 11.72 24.18 -17.69
CA LYS A 12 11.31 22.88 -17.15
C LYS A 12 11.40 21.77 -18.20
N GLN A 13 11.22 22.10 -19.48
CA GLN A 13 11.38 21.16 -20.59
C GLN A 13 12.84 20.78 -20.76
N GLU A 14 13.76 21.75 -20.72
CA GLU A 14 15.19 21.46 -20.77
C GLU A 14 15.64 20.58 -19.59
N PHE A 15 15.14 20.89 -18.39
CA PHE A 15 15.35 20.08 -17.19
C PHE A 15 14.82 18.65 -17.34
N PHE A 16 13.60 18.48 -17.89
CA PHE A 16 13.03 17.17 -18.15
C PHE A 16 13.85 16.38 -19.18
N LEU A 17 14.27 17.01 -20.28
CA LEU A 17 15.09 16.38 -21.32
C LEU A 17 16.48 15.99 -20.81
N LYS A 18 17.01 16.69 -19.81
CA LYS A 18 18.25 16.33 -19.11
C LYS A 18 18.05 15.09 -18.21
N ARG A 19 16.95 15.04 -17.44
CA ARG A 19 16.74 14.00 -16.41
C ARG A 19 16.07 12.73 -16.92
N PHE A 20 15.18 12.80 -17.91
CA PHE A 20 14.46 11.62 -18.39
C PHE A 20 15.40 10.50 -18.91
N PRO A 21 16.42 10.79 -19.74
CA PRO A 21 17.39 9.76 -20.13
C PRO A 21 18.17 9.18 -18.94
N GLN A 22 18.48 9.99 -17.93
CA GLN A 22 19.16 9.54 -16.72
C GLN A 22 18.28 8.57 -15.93
N THR A 23 16.98 8.84 -15.81
CA THR A 23 16.02 7.92 -15.17
C THR A 23 15.87 6.62 -15.96
N VAL A 24 15.77 6.69 -17.29
CA VAL A 24 15.63 5.49 -18.14
C VAL A 24 16.89 4.60 -18.05
N LEU A 25 18.08 5.19 -18.13
CA LEU A 25 19.36 4.47 -18.14
C LEU A 25 19.91 4.16 -16.74
N GLY A 26 19.22 4.56 -15.67
CA GLY A 26 19.57 4.16 -14.30
C GLY A 26 20.64 4.98 -13.62
N GLY A 27 20.85 6.24 -14.02
CA GLY A 27 21.76 7.16 -13.34
C GLY A 27 22.88 7.79 -14.18
N PRO A 28 23.34 7.23 -15.32
CA PRO A 28 24.39 7.87 -16.13
C PRO A 28 23.98 9.27 -16.60
N ARG A 29 24.87 10.26 -16.43
CA ARG A 29 24.58 11.68 -16.70
C ARG A 29 25.15 12.10 -18.05
N PHE A 30 24.49 11.68 -19.15
CA PHE A 30 24.96 11.95 -20.52
C PHE A 30 24.79 13.39 -21.01
N LYS A 31 23.95 14.19 -20.34
CA LYS A 31 23.74 15.61 -20.67
C LYS A 31 23.83 16.43 -19.38
N LEU A 32 24.97 17.09 -19.19
CA LEU A 32 25.21 18.03 -18.09
C LEU A 32 24.90 19.45 -18.60
N GLY A 33 24.51 20.37 -17.70
CA GLY A 33 24.18 21.76 -18.06
C GLY A 33 25.31 22.50 -18.78
N TYR A 34 26.55 22.08 -18.52
CA TYR A 34 27.77 22.50 -19.22
C TYR A 34 28.46 21.29 -19.87
N CYS A 35 29.23 21.52 -20.94
CA CYS A 35 30.01 20.49 -21.63
C CYS A 35 31.10 19.93 -20.72
N ALA A 36 30.79 18.88 -19.96
CA ALA A 36 31.80 18.14 -19.21
C ALA A 36 32.84 17.55 -20.18
N PRO A 37 34.11 17.40 -19.75
CA PRO A 37 35.14 16.81 -20.58
C PRO A 37 34.75 15.41 -21.10
N PRO A 38 35.13 15.05 -22.34
CA PRO A 38 34.69 13.81 -22.99
C PRO A 38 35.07 12.54 -22.22
N TYR A 39 36.18 12.57 -21.46
CA TYR A 39 36.62 11.43 -20.65
C TYR A 39 35.63 11.03 -19.55
N ILE A 40 34.78 11.96 -19.08
CA ILE A 40 33.77 11.66 -18.04
C ILE A 40 32.67 10.78 -18.61
N TYR A 41 32.21 11.09 -19.82
CA TYR A 41 31.20 10.28 -20.51
C TYR A 41 31.74 8.89 -20.86
N VAL A 42 32.99 8.80 -21.34
CA VAL A 42 33.64 7.52 -21.64
C VAL A 42 33.75 6.65 -20.39
N ASN A 43 34.22 7.21 -19.26
CA ASN A 43 34.30 6.49 -18.00
C ASN A 43 32.92 6.00 -17.52
N GLN A 44 31.87 6.82 -17.64
CA GLN A 44 30.50 6.41 -17.29
C GLN A 44 29.98 5.26 -18.18
N ILE A 45 30.29 5.27 -19.48
CA ILE A 45 29.90 4.18 -20.40
C ILE A 45 30.64 2.89 -20.06
N ILE A 46 31.95 2.96 -19.81
CA ILE A 46 32.76 1.80 -19.43
C ILE A 46 32.21 1.16 -18.15
N LEU A 47 31.94 1.99 -17.15
CA LEU A 47 31.38 1.54 -15.88
C LEU A 47 29.96 0.95 -16.04
N PHE A 48 29.13 1.53 -16.91
CA PHE A 48 27.79 1.01 -17.21
C PHE A 48 27.83 -0.36 -17.91
N LEU A 49 28.80 -0.61 -18.79
CA LEU A 49 28.94 -1.86 -19.53
C LEU A 49 29.75 -2.94 -18.79
N THR A 50 30.33 -2.63 -17.64
CA THR A 50 31.15 -3.57 -16.85
C THR A 50 30.39 -4.87 -16.48
N PRO A 51 29.11 -4.83 -16.05
CA PRO A 51 28.33 -6.05 -15.80
C PRO A 51 28.19 -6.94 -17.03
N TRP A 52 27.93 -6.33 -18.19
CA TRP A 52 27.82 -7.05 -19.46
C TRP A 52 29.17 -7.65 -19.87
N LEU A 53 30.29 -6.96 -19.66
CA LEU A 53 31.61 -7.51 -19.95
C LEU A 53 31.86 -8.82 -19.18
N TRP A 54 31.71 -8.80 -17.85
CA TRP A 54 31.95 -9.97 -17.01
C TRP A 54 30.92 -11.06 -17.23
N GLY A 55 29.66 -10.67 -17.41
CA GLY A 55 28.60 -11.61 -17.74
C GLY A 55 28.78 -12.26 -19.11
N GLY A 56 29.25 -11.49 -20.09
CA GLY A 56 29.60 -11.91 -21.43
C GLY A 56 30.69 -12.99 -21.42
N VAL A 57 31.76 -12.79 -20.65
CA VAL A 57 32.81 -13.81 -20.43
C VAL A 57 32.20 -15.11 -19.91
N GLY A 58 31.32 -15.03 -18.90
CA GLY A 58 30.61 -16.20 -18.38
C GLY A 58 29.75 -16.90 -19.44
N THR A 59 28.97 -16.15 -20.21
CA THR A 59 28.11 -16.70 -21.27
C THR A 59 28.91 -17.37 -22.39
N LEU A 60 30.06 -16.80 -22.78
CA LEU A 60 30.94 -17.37 -23.80
C LEU A 60 31.57 -18.68 -23.33
N LEU A 61 32.07 -18.74 -22.11
CA LEU A 61 32.66 -19.95 -21.54
C LEU A 61 31.64 -21.11 -21.45
N TYR A 62 30.38 -20.79 -21.18
CA TYR A 62 29.29 -21.77 -21.23
C TYR A 62 29.00 -22.24 -22.66
N GLN A 63 28.90 -21.31 -23.62
CA GLN A 63 28.60 -21.64 -25.02
C GLN A 63 29.71 -22.44 -25.70
N LEU A 64 30.97 -22.21 -25.30
CA LEU A 64 32.13 -22.98 -25.77
C LEU A 64 32.26 -24.35 -25.06
N GLY A 65 31.36 -24.69 -24.14
CA GLY A 65 31.35 -25.96 -23.42
C GLY A 65 32.49 -26.12 -22.41
N VAL A 66 33.20 -25.05 -22.06
CA VAL A 66 34.36 -25.08 -21.15
C VAL A 66 33.91 -25.26 -19.70
N MET A 67 32.76 -24.69 -19.33
CA MET A 67 32.25 -24.68 -17.96
C MET A 67 30.74 -24.96 -17.90
N ARG A 68 30.29 -25.60 -16.81
CA ARG A 68 28.86 -25.82 -16.53
C ARG A 68 28.17 -24.49 -16.20
N ASP A 69 26.85 -24.44 -16.40
CA ASP A 69 26.01 -23.26 -16.18
C ASP A 69 26.18 -22.63 -14.79
N PHE A 70 26.08 -23.40 -13.71
CA PHE A 70 26.28 -22.90 -12.34
C PHE A 70 27.69 -22.33 -12.11
N CYS A 71 28.72 -22.94 -12.70
CA CYS A 71 30.10 -22.48 -12.54
C CYS A 71 30.34 -21.16 -13.28
N THR A 72 29.70 -20.96 -14.45
CA THR A 72 29.78 -19.70 -15.19
C THR A 72 29.07 -18.54 -14.48
N ALA A 73 27.95 -18.83 -13.82
CA ALA A 73 27.24 -17.88 -12.97
C ALA A 73 28.08 -17.47 -11.75
N ALA A 74 28.71 -18.44 -11.09
CA ALA A 74 29.60 -18.17 -9.96
C ALA A 74 30.83 -17.34 -10.36
N LEU A 75 31.44 -17.64 -11.51
CA LEU A 75 32.61 -16.91 -12.01
C LEU A 75 32.29 -15.46 -12.35
N SER A 76 31.24 -15.22 -13.13
CA SER A 76 30.81 -13.86 -13.50
C SER A 76 30.43 -13.03 -12.27
N GLY A 77 29.70 -13.63 -11.31
CA GLY A 77 29.36 -12.97 -10.06
C GLY A 77 30.58 -12.65 -9.18
N ALA A 78 31.57 -13.55 -9.12
CA ALA A 78 32.81 -13.31 -8.37
C ALA A 78 33.64 -12.17 -8.99
N LEU A 79 33.76 -12.14 -10.32
CA LEU A 79 34.45 -11.04 -11.03
C LEU A 79 33.74 -9.69 -10.79
N MET A 80 32.41 -9.68 -10.83
CA MET A 80 31.64 -8.47 -10.56
C MET A 80 31.76 -8.01 -9.10
N PHE A 81 31.76 -8.94 -8.15
CA PHE A 81 31.99 -8.62 -6.73
C PHE A 81 33.35 -7.96 -6.49
N VAL A 82 34.42 -8.51 -7.06
CA VAL A 82 35.78 -7.96 -6.93
C VAL A 82 35.86 -6.57 -7.54
N THR A 83 35.28 -6.35 -8.72
CA THR A 83 35.28 -5.03 -9.36
C THR A 83 34.43 -4.00 -8.61
N ALA A 84 33.26 -4.37 -8.10
CA ALA A 84 32.43 -3.50 -7.28
C ALA A 84 33.16 -3.08 -5.99
N LEU A 85 33.82 -4.02 -5.30
CA LEU A 85 34.64 -3.72 -4.13
C LEU A 85 35.81 -2.80 -4.46
N ALA A 86 36.53 -3.05 -5.56
CA ALA A 86 37.64 -2.20 -6.00
C ALA A 86 37.18 -0.76 -6.24
N LEU A 87 36.06 -0.58 -6.96
CA LEU A 87 35.47 0.75 -7.21
C LEU A 87 35.09 1.47 -5.91
N GLN A 88 34.44 0.78 -4.97
CA GLN A 88 34.09 1.39 -3.69
C GLN A 88 35.33 1.75 -2.84
N MET A 89 36.37 0.91 -2.85
CA MET A 89 37.63 1.18 -2.16
C MET A 89 38.35 2.38 -2.75
N THR A 90 38.35 2.55 -4.08
CA THR A 90 38.93 3.75 -4.72
C THR A 90 38.23 5.04 -4.28
N ASN A 91 36.90 5.02 -4.12
CA ASN A 91 36.16 6.16 -3.60
C ASN A 91 36.46 6.42 -2.11
N LEU A 92 36.58 5.39 -1.26
CA LEU A 92 36.98 5.58 0.14
C LEU A 92 38.37 6.24 0.25
N TYR A 93 39.31 5.80 -0.59
CA TYR A 93 40.64 6.39 -0.66
C TYR A 93 40.61 7.84 -1.16
N ALA A 94 39.77 8.15 -2.16
CA ALA A 94 39.58 9.50 -2.66
C ALA A 94 38.97 10.43 -1.59
N LYS A 95 37.98 9.96 -0.82
CA LYS A 95 37.38 10.70 0.30
C LYS A 95 38.42 11.08 1.35
N GLN A 96 39.31 10.17 1.73
CA GLN A 96 40.37 10.43 2.71
C GLN A 96 41.33 11.55 2.27
N LYS A 97 41.58 11.70 0.97
CA LYS A 97 42.44 12.77 0.44
C LYS A 97 41.79 14.15 0.43
N THR A 98 40.46 14.24 0.42
CA THR A 98 39.70 15.50 0.37
C THR A 98 39.34 16.10 1.74
N VAL A 99 39.43 15.33 2.82
CA VAL A 99 39.00 15.75 4.18
C VAL A 99 39.85 16.89 4.77
N THR A 100 40.94 17.31 4.13
CA THR A 100 41.77 18.43 4.60
C THR A 100 41.15 19.82 4.34
N VAL A 101 40.07 19.97 3.56
CA VAL A 101 39.45 21.28 3.29
C VAL A 101 37.91 21.17 3.16
N GLU A 102 37.16 21.13 4.27
CA GLU A 102 35.73 21.48 4.21
C GLU A 102 35.57 23.00 4.25
N ARG A 103 35.41 23.61 3.06
CA ARG A 103 34.92 24.99 2.94
C ARG A 103 33.43 24.98 3.27
N MET A 104 33.03 25.68 4.34
CA MET A 104 31.62 25.94 4.65
C MET A 104 30.96 26.68 3.47
N GLN A 105 30.13 25.98 2.69
CA GLN A 105 29.27 26.61 1.70
C GLN A 105 27.82 26.21 2.01
N ILE A 106 27.01 27.22 2.31
CA ILE A 106 25.61 27.12 2.72
C ILE A 106 24.83 26.48 1.56
N GLN A 107 24.27 25.29 1.82
CA GLN A 107 23.62 24.42 0.83
C GLN A 107 22.34 25.03 0.23
N SER A 108 22.38 25.40 -1.05
CA SER A 108 21.19 25.46 -1.90
C SER A 108 21.26 24.35 -2.95
N THR A 109 20.55 23.24 -2.69
CA THR A 109 20.55 21.99 -3.47
C THR A 109 20.13 22.10 -4.94
N LEU A 110 19.66 23.27 -5.41
CA LEU A 110 19.25 23.49 -6.80
C LEU A 110 20.28 24.25 -7.65
N THR A 111 21.23 24.96 -7.03
CA THR A 111 22.26 25.72 -7.75
C THR A 111 23.56 24.94 -7.90
N ASP A 112 23.83 23.99 -7.01
CA ASP A 112 25.10 23.25 -6.97
C ASP A 112 25.16 22.06 -7.97
N GLU A 113 24.06 21.70 -8.65
CA GLU A 113 24.09 20.63 -9.68
C GLU A 113 24.79 21.10 -10.99
N ASP A 114 24.97 22.40 -11.17
CA ASP A 114 25.41 22.98 -12.44
C ASP A 114 26.88 23.47 -12.45
N GLU A 115 27.61 23.52 -11.32
CA GLU A 115 28.99 24.03 -11.28
C GLU A 115 29.99 23.02 -10.67
N PHE A 116 30.37 21.99 -11.44
CA PHE A 116 31.51 21.12 -11.09
C PHE A 116 32.72 21.46 -11.96
N GLU A 117 33.81 21.91 -11.33
CA GLU A 117 35.11 22.08 -12.00
C GLU A 117 35.91 20.77 -11.97
N PHE A 118 36.24 20.23 -13.14
CA PHE A 118 37.02 19.00 -13.28
C PHE A 118 38.49 19.30 -13.54
N SER A 119 39.37 18.96 -12.60
CA SER A 119 40.80 19.24 -12.68
C SER A 119 41.62 18.17 -13.42
N SER A 120 41.21 16.89 -13.39
CA SER A 120 41.90 15.78 -14.07
C SER A 120 41.05 14.49 -14.12
N CYS A 121 41.43 13.51 -14.96
CA CYS A 121 40.73 12.23 -15.11
C CYS A 121 40.62 11.40 -13.82
N VAL A 122 41.58 11.53 -12.90
CA VAL A 122 41.65 10.79 -11.61
C VAL A 122 41.64 11.77 -10.42
N GLY A 123 41.25 13.03 -10.66
CA GLY A 123 41.09 14.01 -9.59
C GLY A 123 40.07 13.51 -8.57
N SER A 124 40.28 13.84 -7.29
CA SER A 124 39.36 13.43 -6.22
C SER A 124 37.93 13.89 -6.48
N GLU A 125 37.74 15.08 -7.04
CA GLU A 125 36.43 15.61 -7.44
C GLU A 125 35.81 14.81 -8.60
N THR A 126 36.61 14.41 -9.59
CA THR A 126 36.15 13.56 -10.71
C THR A 126 35.74 12.18 -10.22
N VAL A 127 36.52 11.56 -9.31
CA VAL A 127 36.18 10.25 -8.72
C VAL A 127 34.92 10.35 -7.86
N LYS A 128 34.78 11.41 -7.05
CA LYS A 128 33.59 11.65 -6.23
C LYS A 128 32.34 11.90 -7.06
N PHE A 129 32.48 12.55 -8.23
CA PHE A 129 31.40 12.77 -9.17
C PHE A 129 30.99 11.50 -9.91
N ILE A 130 31.96 10.72 -10.40
CA ILE A 130 31.69 9.49 -11.17
C ILE A 130 31.19 8.38 -10.24
N ILE A 131 31.79 8.20 -9.07
CA ILE A 131 31.47 7.15 -8.08
C ILE A 131 31.16 7.82 -6.74
N PRO A 132 29.94 8.35 -6.55
CA PRO A 132 29.52 8.88 -5.25
C PRO A 132 29.31 7.70 -4.30
N GLY A 133 30.38 7.21 -3.67
CA GLY A 133 30.23 5.99 -2.86
C GLY A 133 29.40 6.21 -1.60
N LYS A 134 28.91 5.09 -1.07
CA LYS A 134 27.82 5.00 -0.09
C LYS A 134 28.14 5.69 1.25
N LYS A 135 27.09 6.11 1.97
CA LYS A 135 27.20 6.78 3.28
C LYS A 135 27.69 5.83 4.37
N TYR A 136 27.19 4.60 4.37
CA TYR A 136 27.51 3.60 5.40
C TYR A 136 28.45 2.52 4.85
N ILE A 137 29.50 2.17 5.60
CA ILE A 137 30.47 1.12 5.23
C ILE A 137 29.76 -0.24 5.05
N ILE A 138 28.76 -0.52 5.90
CA ILE A 138 27.95 -1.75 5.81
C ILE A 138 27.24 -1.81 4.46
N ASN A 139 26.68 -0.70 4.00
CA ASN A 139 26.01 -0.62 2.69
C ASN A 139 27.02 -0.82 1.57
N THR A 140 28.24 -0.29 1.69
CA THR A 140 29.31 -0.52 0.69
C THR A 140 29.57 -2.01 0.46
N VAL A 141 29.75 -2.79 1.53
CA VAL A 141 29.98 -4.24 1.43
C VAL A 141 28.74 -4.96 0.92
N PHE A 142 27.57 -4.62 1.47
CA PHE A 142 26.30 -5.25 1.12
C PHE A 142 25.92 -5.03 -0.36
N HIS A 143 26.00 -3.79 -0.87
CA HIS A 143 25.71 -3.49 -2.28
C HIS A 143 26.72 -4.14 -3.23
N SER A 144 28.00 -4.25 -2.84
CA SER A 144 29.02 -4.93 -3.66
C SER A 144 28.74 -6.42 -3.76
N LEU A 145 28.39 -7.08 -2.64
CA LEU A 145 27.96 -8.47 -2.61
C LEU A 145 26.71 -8.69 -3.47
N LEU A 146 25.71 -7.81 -3.33
CA LEU A 146 24.47 -7.89 -4.07
C LEU A 146 24.68 -7.71 -5.58
N ALA A 147 25.61 -6.83 -5.99
CA ALA A 147 25.98 -6.67 -7.38
C ALA A 147 26.63 -7.95 -7.96
N GLY A 148 27.50 -8.60 -7.20
CA GLY A 148 28.07 -9.90 -7.58
C GLY A 148 26.99 -10.98 -7.77
N VAL A 149 26.06 -11.09 -6.81
CA VAL A 149 24.93 -12.04 -6.90
C VAL A 149 24.02 -11.72 -8.08
N LEU A 150 23.73 -10.43 -8.34
CA LEU A 150 22.90 -9.98 -9.44
C LEU A 150 23.53 -10.33 -10.80
N CYS A 151 24.83 -10.08 -10.98
CA CYS A 151 25.54 -10.41 -12.21
C CYS A 151 25.57 -11.92 -12.43
N GLY A 152 25.90 -12.70 -11.38
CA GLY A 152 25.95 -14.16 -11.45
C GLY A 152 24.59 -14.78 -11.79
N LEU A 153 23.52 -14.41 -11.08
CA LEU A 153 22.18 -14.89 -11.40
C LEU A 153 21.66 -14.34 -12.74
N GLY A 154 22.05 -13.11 -13.09
CA GLY A 154 21.74 -12.47 -14.36
C GLY A 154 22.33 -13.22 -15.57
N THR A 155 23.59 -13.65 -15.49
CA THR A 155 24.18 -14.51 -16.54
C THR A 155 23.42 -15.82 -16.67
N TRP A 156 23.01 -16.43 -15.55
CA TRP A 156 22.31 -17.70 -15.55
C TRP A 156 20.88 -17.57 -16.09
N TYR A 157 20.24 -16.43 -15.86
CA TYR A 157 18.93 -16.07 -16.38
C TYR A 157 18.98 -15.84 -17.91
N LEU A 158 19.99 -15.11 -18.40
CA LEU A 158 20.12 -14.73 -19.81
C LEU A 158 20.90 -15.72 -20.69
N LEU A 159 21.07 -16.99 -20.28
CA LEU A 159 21.80 -17.97 -21.12
C LEU A 159 21.08 -18.18 -22.47
N PRO A 160 21.72 -17.94 -23.63
CA PRO A 160 21.05 -18.01 -24.94
C PRO A 160 20.47 -19.39 -25.27
N ASN A 161 21.11 -20.49 -24.85
CA ASN A 161 20.60 -21.85 -25.08
C ASN A 161 19.27 -22.08 -24.35
N ARG A 162 19.10 -21.49 -23.16
CA ARG A 162 17.88 -21.63 -22.36
C ARG A 162 16.74 -20.79 -22.93
N ILE A 163 17.02 -19.56 -23.31
CA ILE A 163 16.02 -18.69 -23.95
C ILE A 163 15.58 -19.32 -25.29
N THR A 164 16.50 -19.91 -26.05
CA THR A 164 16.17 -20.61 -27.31
C THR A 164 15.28 -21.83 -27.07
N LEU A 165 15.49 -22.58 -25.99
CA LEU A 165 14.58 -23.67 -25.60
C LEU A 165 13.19 -23.15 -25.23
N LEU A 166 13.08 -21.96 -24.61
CA LEU A 166 11.82 -21.39 -24.15
C LEU A 166 10.95 -20.84 -25.31
N TYR A 167 11.57 -20.28 -26.35
CA TYR A 167 10.85 -19.60 -27.46
C TYR A 167 10.97 -20.28 -28.82
N SER A 168 11.90 -21.24 -28.99
CA SER A 168 12.20 -21.89 -30.28
C SER A 168 12.52 -20.93 -31.44
N ASN A 169 12.90 -19.69 -31.14
CA ASN A 169 13.16 -18.64 -32.13
C ASN A 169 14.47 -17.90 -31.82
N LEU A 170 15.42 -17.98 -32.76
CA LEU A 170 16.74 -17.33 -32.65
C LEU A 170 16.65 -15.80 -32.57
N GLY A 171 15.76 -15.17 -33.35
CA GLY A 171 15.60 -13.71 -33.36
C GLY A 171 15.12 -13.19 -32.01
N GLY A 172 14.14 -13.86 -31.42
CA GLY A 172 13.64 -13.55 -30.07
C GLY A 172 14.71 -13.70 -28.99
N THR A 173 15.52 -14.76 -29.07
CA THR A 173 16.65 -14.99 -28.15
C THR A 173 17.64 -13.84 -28.16
N VAL A 174 18.05 -13.36 -29.34
CA VAL A 174 19.03 -12.27 -29.45
C VAL A 174 18.48 -10.96 -28.86
N VAL A 175 17.22 -10.64 -29.15
CA VAL A 175 16.55 -9.45 -28.61
C VAL A 175 16.47 -9.53 -27.08
N ILE A 176 16.04 -10.67 -26.52
CA ILE A 176 15.95 -10.87 -25.07
C ILE A 176 17.33 -10.78 -24.41
N PHE A 177 18.35 -11.37 -25.04
CA PHE A 177 19.72 -11.31 -24.52
C PHE A 177 20.26 -9.88 -24.45
N VAL A 178 20.17 -9.13 -25.55
CA VAL A 178 20.72 -7.76 -25.64
C VAL A 178 19.99 -6.81 -24.69
N PHE A 179 18.66 -6.71 -24.80
CA PHE A 179 17.89 -5.79 -23.96
C PHE A 179 17.79 -6.28 -22.51
N GLY A 180 17.89 -7.59 -22.28
CA GLY A 180 18.02 -8.16 -20.94
C GLY A 180 19.30 -7.71 -20.24
N TRP A 181 20.44 -7.77 -20.94
CA TRP A 181 21.71 -7.27 -20.40
C TRP A 181 21.68 -5.77 -20.11
N VAL A 182 21.05 -4.98 -20.98
CA VAL A 182 20.82 -3.55 -20.72
C VAL A 182 20.03 -3.36 -19.42
N THR A 183 18.98 -4.15 -19.18
CA THR A 183 18.17 -4.09 -17.96
C THR A 183 18.98 -4.45 -16.71
N ILE A 184 19.86 -5.46 -16.78
CA ILE A 184 20.76 -5.83 -15.68
C ILE A 184 21.78 -4.73 -15.42
N CYS A 185 22.39 -4.16 -16.46
CA CYS A 185 23.34 -3.06 -16.33
C CYS A 185 22.71 -1.84 -15.64
N ILE A 186 21.46 -1.51 -15.99
CA ILE A 186 20.69 -0.45 -15.34
C ILE A 186 20.50 -0.72 -13.84
N GLY A 187 20.22 -1.96 -13.45
CA GLY A 187 20.07 -2.35 -12.04
C GLY A 187 21.38 -2.39 -11.26
N GLU A 188 22.46 -2.86 -11.87
CA GLU A 188 23.79 -2.90 -11.23
C GLU A 188 24.42 -1.52 -11.09
N TYR A 189 24.19 -0.63 -12.07
CA TYR A 189 24.66 0.75 -11.99
C TYR A 189 24.13 1.48 -10.75
N SER A 190 22.87 1.23 -10.35
CA SER A 190 22.28 1.83 -9.14
C SER A 190 22.91 1.32 -7.84
N LEU A 191 23.40 0.07 -7.83
CA LEU A 191 24.10 -0.50 -6.68
C LEU A 191 25.49 0.08 -6.51
N ILE A 192 26.27 0.14 -7.60
CA ILE A 192 27.71 0.39 -7.54
C ILE A 192 28.01 1.88 -7.60
N ILE A 193 27.31 2.63 -8.44
CA ILE A 193 27.75 3.96 -8.85
C ILE A 193 26.81 5.01 -8.29
N ASN A 194 25.66 5.21 -8.92
CA ASN A 194 24.75 6.28 -8.54
C ASN A 194 23.30 5.82 -8.71
N THR A 195 22.45 6.25 -7.79
CA THR A 195 21.02 5.99 -7.88
C THR A 195 20.36 6.99 -8.82
N ALA A 196 19.51 6.51 -9.70
CA ALA A 196 18.71 7.39 -10.56
C ALA A 196 17.72 8.20 -9.72
N THR A 197 17.39 9.41 -10.18
CA THR A 197 16.20 10.11 -9.69
C THR A 197 14.96 9.40 -10.22
N GLU A 198 14.34 8.58 -9.37
CA GLU A 198 13.11 7.88 -9.72
C GLU A 198 11.91 8.83 -9.77
N THR A 199 10.96 8.54 -10.66
CA THR A 199 9.70 9.29 -10.74
C THR A 199 8.73 8.91 -9.61
N ALA A 200 8.86 7.69 -9.07
CA ALA A 200 8.08 7.19 -7.95
C ALA A 200 8.85 7.36 -6.63
N THR A 201 8.67 8.49 -5.96
CA THR A 201 9.24 8.75 -4.63
C THR A 201 8.15 8.75 -3.55
N PHE A 202 8.28 7.87 -2.55
CA PHE A 202 7.40 7.86 -1.38
C PHE A 202 7.98 8.68 -0.22
N GLN A 203 9.22 8.40 0.15
CA GLN A 203 10.02 9.22 1.06
C GLN A 203 10.89 10.21 0.29
N ALA A 204 10.81 11.49 0.64
CA ALA A 204 11.68 12.52 0.06
C ALA A 204 13.13 12.41 0.54
N LEU A 205 13.34 11.86 1.75
CA LEU A 205 14.65 11.64 2.35
C LEU A 205 14.93 10.14 2.40
N ASP A 206 15.98 9.70 1.69
CA ASP A 206 16.46 8.32 1.78
C ASP A 206 17.51 8.20 2.91
N THR A 207 17.04 7.89 4.12
CA THR A 207 17.90 7.76 5.30
C THR A 207 18.75 6.50 5.28
N TYR A 208 18.28 5.42 4.63
CA TYR A 208 18.89 4.09 4.69
C TYR A 208 19.47 3.63 3.33
N GLU A 209 19.46 4.48 2.30
CA GLU A 209 19.91 4.17 0.94
C GLU A 209 19.10 3.04 0.27
N ILE A 210 17.82 2.94 0.61
CA ILE A 210 16.91 1.90 0.08
C ILE A 210 16.66 2.11 -1.41
N THR A 211 16.75 3.36 -1.90
CA THR A 211 16.52 3.68 -3.32
C THR A 211 17.49 2.95 -4.26
N ALA A 212 18.71 2.63 -3.80
CA ALA A 212 19.69 1.88 -4.58
C ALA A 212 19.28 0.43 -4.86
N LEU A 213 18.45 -0.15 -3.99
CA LEU A 213 18.01 -1.54 -4.03
C LEU A 213 16.78 -1.74 -4.92
N MET A 214 16.13 -0.66 -5.35
CA MET A 214 14.87 -0.69 -6.10
C MET A 214 14.92 -1.56 -7.35
N ARG A 215 15.81 -1.19 -8.28
CA ARG A 215 15.94 -1.84 -9.59
C ARG A 215 16.45 -3.28 -9.45
N PRO A 216 17.51 -3.56 -8.65
CA PRO A 216 17.93 -4.92 -8.34
C PRO A 216 16.82 -5.81 -7.80
N PHE A 217 15.99 -5.31 -6.87
CA PHE A 217 14.92 -6.10 -6.28
C PHE A 217 13.95 -6.61 -7.33
N TYR A 218 13.49 -5.74 -8.25
CA TYR A 218 12.60 -6.16 -9.32
C TYR A 218 13.27 -7.17 -10.25
N ILE A 219 14.55 -7.02 -10.56
CA ILE A 219 15.29 -8.01 -11.36
C ILE A 219 15.32 -9.37 -10.62
N PHE A 220 15.61 -9.37 -9.31
CA PHE A 220 15.59 -10.60 -8.50
C PHE A 220 14.22 -11.27 -8.47
N VAL A 221 13.12 -10.53 -8.48
CA VAL A 221 11.76 -11.11 -8.55
C VAL A 221 11.59 -11.91 -9.86
N PHE A 222 12.05 -11.39 -11.00
CA PHE A 222 11.94 -12.08 -12.28
C PHE A 222 12.82 -13.34 -12.31
N ILE A 223 14.07 -13.21 -11.83
CA ILE A 223 15.00 -14.33 -11.70
C ILE A 223 14.44 -15.41 -10.76
N ALA A 224 13.78 -15.02 -9.64
CA ALA A 224 13.22 -15.95 -8.69
C ALA A 224 12.09 -16.81 -9.30
N VAL A 225 11.25 -16.23 -10.17
CA VAL A 225 10.20 -16.99 -10.87
C VAL A 225 10.81 -17.98 -11.88
N ASP A 226 11.87 -17.58 -12.58
CA ASP A 226 12.59 -18.48 -13.48
C ASP A 226 13.30 -19.61 -12.73
N LEU A 227 13.92 -19.32 -11.58
CA LEU A 227 14.48 -20.34 -10.69
C LEU A 227 13.39 -21.28 -10.18
N ALA A 228 12.24 -20.76 -9.77
CA ALA A 228 11.10 -21.58 -9.35
C ALA A 228 10.62 -22.50 -10.49
N HIS A 229 10.58 -22.00 -11.73
CA HIS A 229 10.27 -22.81 -12.90
C HIS A 229 11.28 -23.96 -13.11
N ARG A 230 12.56 -23.68 -12.90
CA ARG A 230 13.64 -24.68 -13.06
C ARG A 230 13.56 -25.80 -12.02
N PHE A 231 13.16 -25.48 -10.79
CA PHE A 231 13.08 -26.47 -9.69
C PHE A 231 11.70 -27.12 -9.54
N ALA A 232 10.65 -26.51 -10.08
CA ALA A 232 9.31 -27.10 -10.07
C ALA A 232 9.12 -28.07 -11.25
N VAL A 233 8.87 -29.34 -10.94
CA VAL A 233 8.63 -30.37 -11.96
C VAL A 233 7.23 -30.22 -12.57
N ASN A 234 7.15 -30.07 -13.90
CA ASN A 234 5.93 -30.16 -14.73
C ASN A 234 4.78 -29.19 -14.35
N ALA A 235 5.07 -27.89 -14.21
CA ALA A 235 4.05 -26.86 -14.00
C ALA A 235 3.85 -25.97 -15.26
N PRO A 236 2.86 -26.24 -16.14
CA PRO A 236 2.68 -25.50 -17.40
C PRO A 236 2.32 -24.02 -17.17
N ILE A 237 1.62 -23.71 -16.07
CA ILE A 237 1.28 -22.33 -15.70
C ILE A 237 2.56 -21.52 -15.41
N LEU A 238 3.56 -22.16 -14.79
CA LEU A 238 4.80 -21.51 -14.41
C LEU A 238 5.70 -21.27 -15.62
N GLU A 239 5.66 -22.15 -16.62
CA GLU A 239 6.31 -21.96 -17.91
C GLU A 239 5.74 -20.76 -18.66
N GLN A 240 4.40 -20.68 -18.80
CA GLN A 240 3.74 -19.54 -19.42
C GLN A 240 4.04 -18.24 -18.69
N THR A 241 4.03 -18.27 -17.36
CA THR A 241 4.39 -17.12 -16.53
C THR A 241 5.84 -16.71 -16.78
N ASN A 242 6.76 -17.67 -16.87
CA ASN A 242 8.16 -17.40 -17.14
C ASN A 242 8.37 -16.76 -18.53
N GLN A 243 7.66 -17.24 -19.56
CA GLN A 243 7.68 -16.62 -20.89
C GLN A 243 7.19 -15.17 -20.83
N ILE A 244 6.02 -14.91 -20.24
CA ILE A 244 5.48 -13.55 -20.11
C ILE A 244 6.46 -12.63 -19.37
N LEU A 245 7.08 -13.12 -18.29
CA LEU A 245 8.04 -12.35 -17.51
C LEU A 245 9.32 -12.04 -18.28
N HIS A 246 9.84 -12.96 -19.10
CA HIS A 246 11.01 -12.66 -19.95
C HIS A 246 10.73 -11.53 -20.96
N ILE A 247 9.50 -11.44 -21.49
CA ILE A 247 9.10 -10.33 -22.35
C ILE A 247 8.96 -9.03 -21.53
N LEU A 248 8.28 -9.11 -20.38
CA LEU A 248 8.07 -7.96 -19.49
C LEU A 248 9.40 -7.41 -18.93
N PHE A 249 10.41 -8.27 -18.78
CA PHE A 249 11.76 -7.91 -18.32
C PHE A 249 12.40 -6.84 -19.22
N LEU A 250 12.17 -6.91 -20.54
CA LEU A 250 12.67 -5.94 -21.51
C LEU A 250 12.07 -4.53 -21.31
N PHE A 251 10.84 -4.47 -20.79
CA PHE A 251 10.12 -3.23 -20.54
C PHE A 251 10.32 -2.69 -19.13
N LEU A 252 11.07 -3.38 -18.28
CA LEU A 252 11.30 -2.99 -16.89
C LEU A 252 11.92 -1.58 -16.76
N PRO A 253 12.89 -1.15 -17.61
CA PRO A 253 13.38 0.22 -17.61
C PRO A 253 12.30 1.28 -17.87
N PHE A 254 11.34 0.97 -18.74
CA PHE A 254 10.22 1.85 -19.04
C PHE A 254 9.23 1.91 -17.86
N LEU A 255 8.96 0.78 -17.22
CA LEU A 255 8.09 0.72 -16.03
C LEU A 255 8.65 1.51 -14.84
N TRP A 256 9.97 1.49 -14.64
CA TRP A 256 10.65 2.35 -13.67
C TRP A 256 10.53 3.83 -14.05
N ALA A 257 10.83 4.17 -15.31
CA ALA A 257 10.77 5.56 -15.78
C ALA A 257 9.36 6.17 -15.65
N MET A 258 8.31 5.39 -15.94
CA MET A 258 6.92 5.81 -15.81
C MET A 258 6.42 5.87 -14.35
N GLY A 259 7.19 5.35 -13.38
CA GLY A 259 6.83 5.37 -11.96
C GLY A 259 5.64 4.47 -11.62
N ILE A 260 5.38 3.45 -12.43
CA ILE A 260 4.32 2.45 -12.18
C ILE A 260 4.76 1.49 -11.07
N LEU A 261 6.05 1.17 -11.03
CA LEU A 261 6.63 0.30 -10.02
C LEU A 261 6.87 1.08 -8.71
N PRO A 262 6.37 0.58 -7.56
CA PRO A 262 6.51 1.27 -6.27
C PRO A 262 7.95 1.28 -5.77
N PRO A 263 8.34 2.29 -4.98
CA PRO A 263 9.54 2.20 -4.17
C PRO A 263 9.38 1.11 -3.08
N LEU A 264 10.47 0.51 -2.60
CA LEU A 264 10.47 -0.69 -1.75
C LEU A 264 9.87 -0.39 -0.39
N ASP A 265 10.15 0.80 0.14
CA ASP A 265 9.53 1.30 1.35
C ASP A 265 8.00 1.35 1.21
N ALA A 266 7.48 1.88 0.10
CA ALA A 266 6.05 1.88 -0.18
C ALA A 266 5.51 0.47 -0.44
N LEU A 267 6.21 -0.38 -1.18
CA LEU A 267 5.76 -1.72 -1.55
C LEU A 267 5.59 -2.60 -0.32
N PHE A 268 6.59 -2.65 0.57
CA PHE A 268 6.50 -3.46 1.80
C PHE A 268 5.43 -2.92 2.75
N LEU A 269 5.38 -1.59 2.95
CA LEU A 269 4.36 -0.98 3.80
C LEU A 269 2.95 -1.21 3.23
N TRP A 270 2.77 -1.08 1.91
CA TRP A 270 1.51 -1.34 1.23
C TRP A 270 1.14 -2.81 1.34
N GLY A 271 2.07 -3.73 1.06
CA GLY A 271 1.82 -5.17 1.14
C GLY A 271 1.44 -5.60 2.56
N MET A 272 2.11 -5.08 3.58
CA MET A 272 1.75 -5.30 4.98
C MET A 272 0.35 -4.75 5.31
N GLU A 273 0.00 -3.56 4.83
CA GLU A 273 -1.33 -2.97 5.02
C GLU A 273 -2.42 -3.78 4.31
N GLN A 274 -2.20 -4.19 3.06
CA GLN A 274 -3.14 -5.05 2.32
C GLN A 274 -3.33 -6.41 2.98
N LEU A 275 -2.24 -7.04 3.44
CA LEU A 275 -2.31 -8.33 4.11
C LEU A 275 -2.98 -8.21 5.49
N LEU A 276 -2.73 -7.11 6.22
CA LEU A 276 -3.40 -6.84 7.49
C LEU A 276 -4.90 -6.60 7.30
N GLU A 277 -5.30 -5.76 6.34
CA GLU A 277 -6.71 -5.41 6.09
C GLU A 277 -7.49 -6.57 5.47
N PHE A 278 -7.04 -7.09 4.33
CA PHE A 278 -7.76 -8.11 3.57
C PHE A 278 -7.49 -9.52 4.05
N GLY A 279 -6.27 -9.84 4.48
CA GLY A 279 -5.90 -11.17 4.94
C GLY A 279 -6.26 -11.42 6.41
N LEU A 280 -5.99 -10.45 7.29
CA LEU A 280 -6.09 -10.61 8.75
C LEU A 280 -7.23 -9.79 9.40
N GLY A 281 -8.04 -9.08 8.60
CA GLY A 281 -9.26 -8.38 9.06
C GLY A 281 -9.01 -7.11 9.87
N GLY A 282 -7.80 -6.55 9.77
CA GLY A 282 -7.37 -5.32 10.42
C GLY A 282 -7.90 -4.05 9.76
N SER A 283 -7.34 -2.91 10.16
CA SER A 283 -7.59 -1.60 9.53
C SER A 283 -6.25 -0.95 9.17
N PRO A 284 -6.26 0.03 8.25
CA PRO A 284 -5.09 0.84 7.96
C PRO A 284 -4.58 1.52 9.23
N MET A 285 -3.26 1.60 9.39
CA MET A 285 -2.62 2.00 10.63
C MET A 285 -1.99 3.39 10.53
N SER A 286 -2.12 4.18 11.59
CA SER A 286 -1.65 5.56 11.62
C SER A 286 -0.11 5.73 11.57
N SER A 287 0.68 4.71 11.97
CA SER A 287 2.15 4.75 11.97
C SER A 287 2.79 3.45 11.50
N ASN A 288 4.06 3.50 11.04
CA ASN A 288 4.80 2.33 10.53
C ASN A 288 4.99 1.30 11.65
N THR A 289 5.28 1.77 12.86
CA THR A 289 5.52 0.92 14.03
C THR A 289 4.24 0.22 14.48
N LYS A 290 3.11 0.94 14.52
CA LYS A 290 1.80 0.34 14.80
C LYS A 290 1.43 -0.69 13.74
N LEU A 291 1.67 -0.39 12.45
CA LEU A 291 1.46 -1.34 11.36
C LEU A 291 2.24 -2.63 11.56
N LEU A 292 3.54 -2.53 11.86
CA LEU A 292 4.40 -3.70 12.06
C LEU A 292 3.98 -4.52 13.28
N VAL A 293 3.73 -3.88 14.42
CA VAL A 293 3.30 -4.58 15.65
C VAL A 293 1.95 -5.25 15.45
N MET A 294 0.96 -4.54 14.89
CA MET A 294 -0.35 -5.11 14.64
C MET A 294 -0.29 -6.25 13.62
N PHE A 295 0.52 -6.13 12.58
CA PHE A 295 0.74 -7.19 11.60
C PHE A 295 1.32 -8.45 12.26
N LEU A 296 2.40 -8.32 13.04
CA LEU A 296 3.04 -9.46 13.71
C LEU A 296 2.11 -10.15 14.70
N ILE A 297 1.39 -9.39 15.52
CA ILE A 297 0.43 -9.98 16.48
C ILE A 297 -0.71 -10.69 15.73
N SER A 298 -1.24 -10.08 14.67
CA SER A 298 -2.36 -10.66 13.90
C SER A 298 -1.93 -11.92 13.14
N ALA A 299 -0.75 -11.91 12.52
CA ALA A 299 -0.18 -13.09 11.89
C ALA A 299 0.10 -14.19 12.93
N GLY A 300 0.63 -13.81 14.09
CA GLY A 300 0.82 -14.70 15.24
C GLY A 300 -0.49 -15.34 15.71
N THR A 301 -1.60 -14.59 15.76
CA THR A 301 -2.91 -15.16 16.11
C THR A 301 -3.40 -16.19 15.08
N ALA A 302 -3.18 -15.94 13.78
CA ALA A 302 -3.54 -16.90 12.75
C ALA A 302 -2.68 -18.16 12.80
N ILE A 303 -1.39 -18.04 13.05
CA ILE A 303 -0.49 -19.18 13.21
C ILE A 303 -0.83 -19.96 14.49
N ALA A 304 -1.01 -19.28 15.63
CA ALA A 304 -1.35 -19.91 16.90
C ALA A 304 -2.65 -20.71 16.80
N SER A 305 -3.64 -20.17 16.10
CA SER A 305 -4.93 -20.83 15.93
C SER A 305 -4.89 -22.17 15.19
N TYR A 306 -3.90 -22.34 14.30
CA TYR A 306 -3.69 -23.60 13.58
C TYR A 306 -3.17 -24.70 14.53
N PHE A 307 -2.38 -24.32 15.53
CA PHE A 307 -1.73 -25.24 16.46
C PHE A 307 -2.60 -25.62 17.69
N ILE A 308 -3.73 -24.94 17.93
CA ILE A 308 -4.61 -25.29 19.05
C ILE A 308 -5.40 -26.57 18.69
N PRO A 309 -5.29 -27.66 19.49
CA PRO A 309 -5.91 -28.94 19.17
C PRO A 309 -7.42 -29.00 19.44
N SER A 310 -7.94 -28.16 20.34
CA SER A 310 -9.36 -28.20 20.72
C SER A 310 -10.19 -27.25 19.84
N PRO A 311 -11.26 -27.73 19.16
CA PRO A 311 -12.07 -26.88 18.26
C PRO A 311 -12.73 -25.74 19.03
N LEU A 312 -13.28 -26.03 20.21
CA LEU A 312 -13.84 -25.00 21.11
C LEU A 312 -12.78 -23.99 21.56
N GLY A 313 -11.56 -24.45 21.87
CA GLY A 313 -10.45 -23.57 22.24
C GLY A 313 -10.02 -22.64 21.11
N VAL A 314 -9.96 -23.16 19.88
CA VAL A 314 -9.66 -22.36 18.67
C VAL A 314 -10.69 -21.25 18.50
N ILE A 315 -11.99 -21.57 18.53
CA ILE A 315 -13.04 -20.57 18.24
C ILE A 315 -13.10 -19.49 19.34
N LEU A 316 -12.95 -19.88 20.61
CA LEU A 316 -12.84 -18.93 21.72
C LEU A 316 -11.61 -18.03 21.57
N PHE A 317 -10.48 -18.61 21.17
CA PHE A 317 -9.27 -17.88 20.89
C PHE A 317 -9.47 -16.87 19.73
N MET A 318 -10.05 -17.30 18.61
CA MET A 318 -10.34 -16.41 17.47
C MET A 318 -11.28 -15.26 17.86
N THR A 319 -12.34 -15.56 18.58
CA THR A 319 -13.38 -14.58 18.96
C THR A 319 -12.81 -13.58 19.94
N GLY A 320 -12.08 -14.06 20.95
CA GLY A 320 -11.46 -13.23 21.97
C GLY A 320 -10.35 -12.33 21.40
N PHE A 321 -9.39 -12.90 20.67
CA PHE A 321 -8.33 -12.12 20.04
C PHE A 321 -8.87 -11.21 18.93
N GLY A 322 -9.88 -11.64 18.17
CA GLY A 322 -10.56 -10.79 17.20
C GLY A 322 -11.13 -9.53 17.83
N PHE A 323 -11.78 -9.64 18.99
CA PHE A 323 -12.27 -8.48 19.74
C PHE A 323 -11.13 -7.63 20.31
N ILE A 324 -10.15 -8.23 20.99
CA ILE A 324 -9.04 -7.50 21.63
C ILE A 324 -8.23 -6.71 20.59
N LEU A 325 -7.94 -7.30 19.42
CA LEU A 325 -7.21 -6.65 18.32
C LEU A 325 -8.03 -5.59 17.59
N SER A 326 -9.35 -5.55 17.82
CA SER A 326 -10.23 -4.50 17.30
C SER A 326 -10.33 -3.28 18.22
N LEU A 327 -9.76 -3.32 19.43
CA LEU A 327 -9.70 -2.21 20.39
C LEU A 327 -8.47 -1.31 20.16
N ASN A 328 -8.49 -0.10 20.73
CA ASN A 328 -7.33 0.79 20.70
C ASN A 328 -6.30 0.39 21.77
N LEU A 329 -5.48 -0.61 21.46
CA LEU A 329 -4.43 -1.13 22.36
C LEU A 329 -3.43 -0.05 22.81
N SER A 330 -3.18 0.97 21.97
CA SER A 330 -2.23 2.02 22.30
C SER A 330 -2.73 2.91 23.43
N GLU A 331 -3.99 3.34 23.39
CA GLU A 331 -4.60 4.14 24.46
C GLU A 331 -4.72 3.35 25.76
N ILE A 332 -5.09 2.07 25.68
CA ILE A 332 -5.17 1.18 26.85
C ILE A 332 -3.78 1.04 27.50
N GLY A 333 -2.73 0.81 26.70
CA GLY A 333 -1.35 0.71 27.19
C GLY A 333 -0.86 2.00 27.84
N PHE A 334 -1.15 3.16 27.26
CA PHE A 334 -0.81 4.45 27.85
C PHE A 334 -1.57 4.72 29.15
N ALA A 335 -2.86 4.40 29.21
CA ALA A 335 -3.68 4.54 30.42
C ALA A 335 -3.15 3.67 31.58
N PHE A 336 -2.76 2.42 31.27
CA PHE A 336 -2.17 1.51 32.27
C PHE A 336 -0.81 2.02 32.77
N LYS A 337 0.08 2.44 31.85
CA LYS A 337 1.38 3.02 32.20
C LYS A 337 1.23 4.26 33.08
N HIS A 338 0.30 5.16 32.75
CA HIS A 338 0.06 6.36 33.56
C HIS A 338 -0.48 6.01 34.94
N THR A 339 -1.38 5.02 35.04
CA THR A 339 -1.92 4.57 36.34
C THR A 339 -0.82 3.97 37.20
N LEU A 340 0.02 3.09 36.63
CA LEU A 340 1.16 2.49 37.33
C LEU A 340 2.19 3.54 37.78
N ILE A 341 2.53 4.50 36.92
CA ILE A 341 3.44 5.60 37.25
C ILE A 341 2.83 6.54 38.30
N SER A 342 1.51 6.78 38.26
CA SER A 342 0.84 7.60 39.28
C SER A 342 0.76 6.92 40.65
N HIS A 343 0.77 5.58 40.68
CA HIS A 343 0.87 4.82 41.92
C HIS A 343 2.30 4.74 42.47
N LEU A 344 3.34 4.79 41.60
CA LEU A 344 4.74 4.85 42.03
C LEU A 344 5.25 6.28 42.31
N GLY A 345 4.65 7.29 41.67
CA GLY A 345 5.03 8.70 41.79
C GLY A 345 4.30 9.39 42.96
N SER A 346 4.96 9.45 44.10
CA SER A 346 4.52 10.26 45.25
C SER A 346 4.22 11.70 44.84
N SER A 347 3.01 12.15 45.20
CA SER A 347 2.49 13.52 45.23
C SER A 347 3.53 14.65 45.13
N LYS A 348 3.88 15.11 43.92
CA LYS A 348 4.50 16.44 43.67
C LYS A 348 4.63 16.79 42.18
N SER A 349 3.53 16.82 41.42
CA SER A 349 3.48 17.53 40.13
C SER A 349 2.03 17.73 39.68
N LYS A 350 1.37 18.77 40.21
CA LYS A 350 -0.01 19.13 39.82
C LYS A 350 -0.09 20.14 38.66
N ASN A 351 1.03 20.64 38.12
CA ASN A 351 1.02 21.79 37.21
C ASN A 351 1.81 21.61 35.89
N THR A 352 1.54 20.54 35.14
CA THR A 352 2.01 20.46 33.74
C THR A 352 0.91 19.94 32.81
N HIS A 353 0.43 20.84 31.96
CA HIS A 353 -0.42 20.66 30.76
C HIS A 353 -1.66 19.77 30.88
N ARG A 354 -2.74 20.40 31.35
CA ARG A 354 -4.15 19.92 31.37
C ARG A 354 -4.81 19.81 29.97
N GLY A 355 -4.02 19.71 28.89
CA GLY A 355 -4.46 19.98 27.50
C GLY A 355 -4.97 18.78 26.68
N LEU A 356 -4.83 17.54 27.15
CA LEU A 356 -5.30 16.36 26.41
C LEU A 356 -5.66 15.23 27.39
N ARG A 357 -6.74 15.43 28.15
CA ARG A 357 -7.21 14.43 29.11
C ARG A 357 -7.93 13.30 28.35
N ILE A 358 -7.18 12.35 27.83
CA ILE A 358 -7.71 11.09 27.29
C ILE A 358 -8.07 10.22 28.51
N GLN A 359 -9.30 10.33 28.98
CA GLN A 359 -9.82 9.50 30.06
C GLN A 359 -10.31 8.17 29.47
N PHE A 360 -9.44 7.16 29.42
CA PHE A 360 -9.92 5.79 29.40
C PHE A 360 -10.63 5.54 30.75
N GLY A 361 -11.96 5.50 30.72
CA GLY A 361 -12.77 5.41 31.93
C GLY A 361 -12.88 3.97 32.41
N TRP A 362 -12.87 3.73 33.72
CA TRP A 362 -13.23 2.43 34.30
C TRP A 362 -14.56 1.88 33.77
N ARG A 363 -15.51 2.75 33.42
CA ARG A 363 -16.78 2.39 32.79
C ARG A 363 -16.61 1.79 31.39
N GLU A 364 -15.69 2.32 30.58
CA GLU A 364 -15.41 1.80 29.23
C GLU A 364 -14.72 0.44 29.33
N PHE A 365 -13.80 0.29 30.27
CA PHE A 365 -13.17 -1.00 30.56
C PHE A 365 -14.19 -2.08 30.94
N ILE A 366 -15.08 -1.78 31.90
CA ILE A 366 -16.15 -2.70 32.30
C ILE A 366 -17.03 -3.05 31.11
N PHE A 367 -17.40 -2.06 30.27
CA PHE A 367 -18.18 -2.30 29.06
C PHE A 367 -17.47 -3.24 28.08
N TYR A 368 -16.17 -3.08 27.84
CA TYR A 368 -15.44 -3.99 26.94
C TYR A 368 -15.32 -5.41 27.52
N VAL A 369 -15.10 -5.54 28.83
CA VAL A 369 -15.05 -6.84 29.49
C VAL A 369 -16.40 -7.54 29.44
N THR A 370 -17.52 -6.83 29.66
CA THR A 370 -18.85 -7.44 29.57
C THR A 370 -19.16 -7.87 28.14
N VAL A 371 -18.89 -7.04 27.14
CA VAL A 371 -19.09 -7.39 25.71
C VAL A 371 -18.26 -8.63 25.33
N LEU A 372 -16.99 -8.68 25.74
CA LEU A 372 -16.12 -9.84 25.50
C LEU A 372 -16.68 -11.10 26.16
N ALA A 373 -17.09 -11.02 27.43
CA ALA A 373 -17.67 -12.15 28.14
C ALA A 373 -18.92 -12.68 27.44
N PHE A 374 -19.83 -11.80 27.03
CA PHE A 374 -21.02 -12.17 26.26
C PHE A 374 -20.66 -12.85 24.93
N ALA A 375 -19.69 -12.31 24.19
CA ALA A 375 -19.28 -12.89 22.90
C ALA A 375 -18.70 -14.29 23.06
N LEU A 376 -17.87 -14.52 24.08
CA LEU A 376 -17.30 -15.84 24.37
C LEU A 376 -18.38 -16.83 24.83
N THR A 377 -19.34 -16.38 25.64
CA THR A 377 -20.46 -17.24 26.08
C THR A 377 -21.37 -17.62 24.92
N GLU A 378 -21.71 -16.69 24.03
CA GLU A 378 -22.55 -16.96 22.86
C GLU A 378 -21.90 -18.01 21.95
N VAL A 379 -20.63 -17.81 21.60
CA VAL A 379 -19.86 -18.77 20.78
C VAL A 379 -19.82 -20.15 21.43
N SER A 380 -19.57 -20.22 22.74
CA SER A 380 -19.49 -21.49 23.46
C SER A 380 -20.80 -22.27 23.38
N LEU A 381 -21.93 -21.59 23.55
CA LEU A 381 -23.26 -22.20 23.52
C LEU A 381 -23.64 -22.62 22.11
N LEU A 382 -23.42 -21.77 21.12
CA LEU A 382 -23.83 -22.04 19.74
C LEU A 382 -22.95 -23.10 19.05
N HIS A 383 -21.67 -23.19 19.41
CA HIS A 383 -20.78 -24.22 18.87
C HIS A 383 -21.28 -25.65 19.19
N GLN A 384 -21.98 -25.85 20.30
CA GLN A 384 -22.59 -27.16 20.63
C GLN A 384 -23.61 -27.60 19.58
N PHE A 385 -24.27 -26.66 18.90
CA PHE A 385 -25.27 -26.93 17.87
C PHE A 385 -24.68 -27.06 16.45
N ALA A 386 -23.42 -26.67 16.24
CA ALA A 386 -22.76 -26.64 14.93
C ALA A 386 -22.59 -28.04 14.28
N GLY A 387 -22.68 -29.12 15.07
CA GLY A 387 -22.51 -30.49 14.57
C GLY A 387 -23.75 -31.20 14.03
N SER A 388 -24.91 -30.55 14.01
CA SER A 388 -26.18 -31.25 13.86
C SER A 388 -26.73 -31.34 12.42
N SER A 389 -26.28 -30.54 11.45
CA SER A 389 -26.77 -30.66 10.06
C SER A 389 -25.95 -29.92 8.99
N SER A 390 -26.01 -30.40 7.74
CA SER A 390 -25.60 -29.62 6.56
C SER A 390 -26.53 -28.41 6.35
N PHE A 391 -26.02 -27.36 5.70
CA PHE A 391 -26.82 -26.18 5.39
C PHE A 391 -28.12 -26.56 4.66
N SER A 392 -29.25 -26.26 5.27
CA SER A 392 -30.61 -26.52 4.77
C SER A 392 -31.51 -25.36 5.18
N GLN A 393 -32.67 -25.19 4.53
CA GLN A 393 -33.56 -24.04 4.78
C GLN A 393 -34.03 -23.92 6.24
N GLY A 394 -34.05 -25.01 6.99
CA GLY A 394 -34.40 -25.05 8.42
C GLY A 394 -33.21 -25.13 9.37
N SER A 395 -31.96 -25.08 8.88
CA SER A 395 -30.78 -25.15 9.76
C SER A 395 -30.66 -23.88 10.61
N PRO A 396 -30.09 -23.97 11.83
CA PRO A 396 -29.90 -22.80 12.68
C PRO A 396 -29.04 -21.72 11.99
N GLN A 397 -28.10 -22.12 11.12
CA GLN A 397 -27.29 -21.20 10.32
C GLN A 397 -28.12 -20.45 9.26
N ALA A 398 -29.13 -21.08 8.66
CA ALA A 398 -30.06 -20.44 7.73
C ALA A 398 -30.99 -19.45 8.45
N ILE A 399 -31.45 -19.77 9.66
CA ILE A 399 -32.22 -18.82 10.47
C ILE A 399 -31.38 -17.58 10.80
N ALA A 400 -30.12 -17.78 11.22
CA ALA A 400 -29.19 -16.68 11.45
C ALA A 400 -28.96 -15.85 10.18
N SER A 401 -28.91 -16.47 8.99
CA SER A 401 -28.73 -15.73 7.75
C SER A 401 -29.93 -14.84 7.39
N TYR A 402 -31.17 -15.29 7.60
CA TYR A 402 -32.36 -14.45 7.43
C TYR A 402 -32.36 -13.25 8.40
N ILE A 403 -31.92 -13.46 9.65
CA ILE A 403 -31.76 -12.37 10.63
C ILE A 403 -30.73 -11.36 10.12
N LEU A 404 -29.59 -11.80 9.57
CA LEU A 404 -28.57 -10.91 9.00
C LEU A 404 -29.11 -10.11 7.81
N ILE A 405 -29.92 -10.71 6.93
CA ILE A 405 -30.56 -10.02 5.80
C ILE A 405 -31.49 -8.93 6.32
N LEU A 406 -32.36 -9.24 7.28
CA LEU A 406 -33.26 -8.27 7.89
C LEU A 406 -32.49 -7.12 8.55
N LEU A 407 -31.44 -7.44 9.31
CA LEU A 407 -30.57 -6.45 9.95
C LEU A 407 -29.91 -5.53 8.92
N LEU A 408 -29.41 -6.08 7.80
CA LEU A 408 -28.80 -5.28 6.73
C LEU A 408 -29.81 -4.28 6.14
N VAL A 409 -31.06 -4.71 5.88
CA VAL A 409 -32.11 -3.85 5.35
C VAL A 409 -32.45 -2.72 6.33
N ILE A 410 -32.64 -3.04 7.63
CA ILE A 410 -32.90 -2.04 8.67
C ILE A 410 -31.74 -1.05 8.77
N MET A 411 -30.51 -1.57 8.80
CA MET A 411 -29.29 -0.76 8.88
C MET A 411 -29.13 0.17 7.68
N TRP A 412 -29.47 -0.32 6.48
CA TRP A 412 -29.43 0.46 5.24
C TRP A 412 -30.45 1.60 5.25
N ILE A 413 -31.70 1.33 5.67
CA ILE A 413 -32.74 2.36 5.81
C ILE A 413 -32.31 3.44 6.81
N LEU A 414 -31.82 3.05 7.99
CA LEU A 414 -31.34 4.01 9.00
C LEU A 414 -30.17 4.86 8.49
N ARG A 415 -29.28 4.27 7.68
CA ARG A 415 -28.16 4.98 7.05
C ARG A 415 -28.64 6.00 6.03
N GLU A 416 -29.59 5.67 5.18
CA GLU A 416 -30.14 6.62 4.19
C GLU A 416 -30.86 7.79 4.88
N ILE A 417 -31.62 7.53 5.95
CA ILE A 417 -32.29 8.58 6.75
C ILE A 417 -31.29 9.58 7.36
N GLN A 418 -30.05 9.18 7.63
CA GLN A 418 -29.02 10.04 8.21
C GLN A 418 -28.21 10.83 7.16
N ARG A 419 -28.24 10.44 5.88
CA ARG A 419 -27.51 11.12 4.81
C ARG A 419 -28.16 12.44 4.44
N VAL A 420 -27.35 13.39 3.95
CA VAL A 420 -27.84 14.68 3.42
C VAL A 420 -28.67 14.47 2.15
N TYR A 421 -28.27 13.51 1.32
CA TYR A 421 -28.95 13.14 0.08
C TYR A 421 -29.34 11.66 0.13
N LEU A 422 -30.63 11.38 -0.06
CA LEU A 422 -31.19 10.05 -0.25
C LEU A 422 -30.73 9.52 -1.61
N PHE A 423 -30.14 8.32 -1.61
CA PHE A 423 -29.55 7.68 -2.79
C PHE A 423 -28.51 8.56 -3.52
N GLY A 424 -27.99 9.61 -2.86
CA GLY A 424 -27.07 10.57 -3.46
C GLY A 424 -27.70 11.59 -4.43
N VAL A 425 -29.01 11.54 -4.68
CA VAL A 425 -29.68 12.41 -5.67
C VAL A 425 -30.66 13.37 -5.01
N PHE A 426 -31.55 12.86 -4.15
CA PHE A 426 -32.64 13.66 -3.59
C PHE A 426 -32.25 14.22 -2.23
N ARG A 427 -32.42 15.53 -2.01
CA ARG A 427 -32.14 16.14 -0.70
C ARG A 427 -33.07 15.52 0.36
N ASN A 428 -32.49 15.00 1.43
CA ASN A 428 -33.23 14.38 2.51
C ASN A 428 -34.13 15.42 3.23
N PRO A 429 -35.45 15.21 3.32
CA PRO A 429 -36.37 16.14 3.98
C PRO A 429 -36.16 16.23 5.51
N PHE A 430 -35.61 15.17 6.11
CA PHE A 430 -35.28 15.11 7.53
C PHE A 430 -34.02 15.90 7.87
N TYR A 431 -33.17 16.19 6.88
CA TYR A 431 -31.98 17.00 7.08
C TYR A 431 -32.32 18.50 7.13
N PRO A 432 -31.73 19.28 8.05
CA PRO A 432 -32.01 20.71 8.13
C PRO A 432 -31.64 21.44 6.83
N LYS A 433 -32.53 22.35 6.39
CA LYS A 433 -32.35 23.08 5.12
C LYS A 433 -31.43 24.29 5.24
N ASP A 434 -31.59 25.05 6.32
CA ASP A 434 -30.88 26.29 6.59
C ASP A 434 -30.51 26.40 8.08
N VAL A 435 -29.37 27.02 8.37
CA VAL A 435 -28.88 27.29 9.74
C VAL A 435 -29.51 28.57 10.31
N ARG A 436 -30.21 29.37 9.48
CA ARG A 436 -30.76 30.69 9.86
C ARG A 436 -31.85 30.61 10.93
N THR A 437 -32.66 29.55 10.93
CA THR A 437 -33.67 29.27 11.98
C THR A 437 -33.13 28.19 12.92
N VAL A 438 -32.46 28.62 13.99
CA VAL A 438 -31.77 27.74 14.94
C VAL A 438 -32.71 26.72 15.58
N ASP A 439 -33.95 27.11 15.92
CA ASP A 439 -34.89 26.21 16.59
C ASP A 439 -35.32 25.03 15.71
N VAL A 440 -35.67 25.29 14.44
CA VAL A 440 -36.03 24.25 13.47
C VAL A 440 -34.83 23.34 13.16
N PHE A 441 -33.63 23.92 13.11
CA PHE A 441 -32.38 23.18 12.93
C PHE A 441 -32.15 22.21 14.11
N MET A 442 -32.26 22.71 15.34
CA MET A 442 -32.04 21.93 16.55
C MET A 442 -33.09 20.82 16.73
N GLU A 443 -34.35 21.08 16.38
CA GLU A 443 -35.40 20.07 16.45
C GLU A 443 -35.14 18.91 15.48
N LYS A 444 -34.85 19.23 14.21
CA LYS A 444 -34.53 18.22 13.19
C LYS A 444 -33.25 17.46 13.54
N GLN A 445 -32.23 18.15 14.02
CA GLN A 445 -31.00 17.52 14.48
C GLN A 445 -31.27 16.55 15.64
N ARG A 446 -32.10 16.94 16.62
CA ARG A 446 -32.45 16.04 17.74
C ARG A 446 -33.17 14.77 17.27
N ARG A 447 -34.04 14.87 16.26
CA ARG A 447 -34.69 13.69 15.64
C ARG A 447 -33.66 12.79 14.97
N LEU A 448 -32.75 13.36 14.18
CA LEU A 448 -31.66 12.61 13.53
C LEU A 448 -30.72 11.96 14.56
N MET A 449 -30.45 12.62 15.68
CA MET A 449 -29.67 12.06 16.79
C MET A 449 -30.31 10.80 17.37
N LYS A 450 -31.65 10.77 17.54
CA LYS A 450 -32.36 9.57 18.02
C LYS A 450 -32.18 8.40 17.05
N VAL A 451 -32.33 8.63 15.75
CA VAL A 451 -32.05 7.63 14.70
C VAL A 451 -30.58 7.19 14.74
N GLY A 452 -29.67 8.15 14.97
CA GLY A 452 -28.23 7.95 15.24
C GLY A 452 -27.97 6.93 16.33
N VAL A 453 -28.58 7.11 17.50
CA VAL A 453 -28.42 6.23 18.66
C VAL A 453 -28.93 4.83 18.36
N VAL A 454 -30.11 4.69 17.74
CA VAL A 454 -30.66 3.37 17.36
C VAL A 454 -29.71 2.65 16.41
N ARG A 455 -29.24 3.33 15.36
CA ARG A 455 -28.26 2.78 14.41
C ARG A 455 -26.97 2.35 15.13
N ARG A 456 -26.48 3.18 16.06
CA ARG A 456 -25.27 2.88 16.82
C ARG A 456 -25.44 1.61 17.66
N ILE A 457 -26.54 1.46 18.39
CA ILE A 457 -26.83 0.26 19.20
C ILE A 457 -26.87 -0.98 18.30
N LEU A 458 -27.55 -0.90 17.15
CA LEU A 458 -27.61 -1.99 16.18
C LEU A 458 -26.22 -2.36 15.65
N LEU A 459 -25.35 -1.39 15.40
CA LEU A 459 -23.98 -1.63 14.89
C LEU A 459 -23.01 -2.12 15.96
N THR A 460 -23.08 -1.60 17.17
CA THR A 460 -22.09 -1.91 18.20
C THR A 460 -22.42 -3.17 19.00
N LEU A 461 -23.71 -3.54 19.08
CA LEU A 461 -24.16 -4.66 19.90
C LEU A 461 -24.88 -5.71 19.04
N VAL A 462 -26.03 -5.38 18.45
CA VAL A 462 -26.91 -6.40 17.84
C VAL A 462 -26.28 -7.10 16.64
N SER A 463 -25.69 -6.35 15.70
CA SER A 463 -25.13 -6.91 14.47
C SER A 463 -23.89 -7.78 14.74
N PRO A 464 -22.93 -7.37 15.60
CA PRO A 464 -21.82 -8.23 15.97
C PRO A 464 -22.22 -9.58 16.54
N PHE A 465 -23.13 -9.63 17.50
CA PHE A 465 -23.59 -10.90 18.09
C PHE A 465 -24.32 -11.76 17.05
N ALA A 466 -25.22 -11.18 16.23
CA ALA A 466 -25.87 -11.93 15.16
C ALA A 466 -24.87 -12.53 14.14
N MET A 467 -23.80 -11.80 13.82
CA MET A 467 -22.74 -12.29 12.91
C MET A 467 -21.90 -13.38 13.58
N ILE A 468 -21.58 -13.24 14.86
CA ILE A 468 -20.88 -14.28 15.64
C ILE A 468 -21.73 -15.55 15.70
N ALA A 469 -23.03 -15.42 15.91
CA ALA A 469 -23.96 -16.54 15.88
C ALA A 469 -23.90 -17.29 14.54
N PHE A 470 -24.00 -16.56 13.41
CA PHE A 470 -23.87 -17.15 12.08
C PHE A 470 -22.55 -17.90 11.87
N LEU A 471 -21.43 -17.31 12.31
CA LEU A 471 -20.10 -17.90 12.17
C LEU A 471 -19.90 -19.14 13.05
N SER A 472 -20.36 -19.08 14.30
CA SER A 472 -20.18 -20.17 15.29
C SER A 472 -20.95 -21.45 14.93
N LEU A 473 -22.00 -21.32 14.11
CA LEU A 473 -22.81 -22.42 13.60
C LEU A 473 -22.23 -23.08 12.34
N ASP A 474 -21.11 -22.58 11.80
CA ASP A 474 -20.52 -23.10 10.57
C ASP A 474 -19.79 -24.44 10.78
N ARG A 475 -20.06 -25.41 9.91
CA ARG A 475 -19.49 -26.77 10.01
C ARG A 475 -17.97 -26.81 9.84
N ALA A 476 -17.37 -25.86 9.11
CA ALA A 476 -15.92 -25.86 8.88
C ALA A 476 -15.11 -25.72 10.17
N LEU A 477 -15.72 -25.15 11.23
CA LEU A 477 -15.09 -25.00 12.55
C LEU A 477 -14.87 -26.32 13.29
N GLN A 478 -15.45 -27.44 12.83
CA GLN A 478 -15.21 -28.76 13.42
C GLN A 478 -13.82 -29.32 13.08
N ASN A 479 -13.25 -28.92 11.93
CA ASN A 479 -11.93 -29.35 11.48
C ASN A 479 -10.99 -28.13 11.36
N PRO A 480 -10.54 -27.55 12.49
CA PRO A 480 -9.80 -26.29 12.50
C PRO A 480 -8.37 -26.38 11.93
N HIS A 481 -7.82 -27.60 11.74
CA HIS A 481 -6.44 -27.83 11.27
C HIS A 481 -6.22 -27.58 9.78
N SER A 482 -7.07 -26.77 9.15
CA SER A 482 -6.87 -26.30 7.78
C SER A 482 -6.34 -24.87 7.82
N VAL A 483 -5.22 -24.61 7.15
CA VAL A 483 -4.62 -23.26 7.02
C VAL A 483 -5.66 -22.24 6.56
N SER A 484 -6.55 -22.65 5.67
CA SER A 484 -7.58 -21.79 5.12
C SER A 484 -8.70 -21.45 6.11
N VAL A 485 -9.05 -22.38 7.01
CA VAL A 485 -9.96 -22.16 8.13
C VAL A 485 -9.32 -21.21 9.15
N SER A 486 -8.06 -21.45 9.52
CA SER A 486 -7.33 -20.59 10.46
C SER A 486 -7.27 -19.14 9.97
N ILE A 487 -6.86 -18.90 8.71
CA ILE A 487 -6.77 -17.55 8.15
C ILE A 487 -8.16 -16.94 7.92
N GLY A 488 -9.09 -17.69 7.34
CA GLY A 488 -10.43 -17.18 7.01
C GLY A 488 -11.25 -16.80 8.26
N PHE A 489 -11.21 -17.65 9.30
CA PHE A 489 -11.99 -17.40 10.52
C PHE A 489 -11.34 -16.36 11.43
N THR A 490 -10.01 -16.31 11.57
CA THR A 490 -9.34 -15.22 12.33
C THR A 490 -9.70 -13.85 11.78
N ARG A 491 -9.64 -13.72 10.44
CA ARG A 491 -10.02 -12.53 9.71
C ARG A 491 -11.44 -12.11 10.03
N ILE A 492 -12.42 -13.00 9.85
CA ILE A 492 -13.83 -12.60 9.94
C ILE A 492 -14.26 -12.33 11.39
N PHE A 493 -13.80 -13.11 12.37
CA PHE A 493 -14.09 -12.85 13.78
C PHE A 493 -13.56 -11.48 14.23
N ARG A 494 -12.43 -11.04 13.67
CA ARG A 494 -11.95 -9.67 13.86
C ARG A 494 -12.77 -8.62 13.09
N MET A 495 -13.06 -8.89 11.82
CA MET A 495 -13.75 -7.95 10.93
C MET A 495 -15.17 -7.59 11.42
N VAL A 496 -15.84 -8.52 12.11
CA VAL A 496 -17.13 -8.30 12.79
C VAL A 496 -17.09 -7.08 13.71
N TRP A 497 -16.00 -6.90 14.46
CA TRP A 497 -15.82 -5.78 15.39
C TRP A 497 -15.16 -4.57 14.74
N GLN A 498 -14.22 -4.80 13.81
CA GLN A 498 -13.43 -3.76 13.19
C GLN A 498 -14.19 -2.95 12.14
N ASN A 499 -15.01 -3.62 11.32
CA ASN A 499 -15.81 -2.99 10.27
C ASN A 499 -17.15 -3.72 10.07
N THR A 500 -18.00 -3.64 11.09
CA THR A 500 -19.29 -4.33 11.20
C THR A 500 -20.21 -4.14 9.99
N GLU A 501 -20.35 -2.92 9.45
CA GLU A 501 -21.23 -2.66 8.29
C GLU A 501 -20.80 -3.43 7.05
N ASN A 502 -19.49 -3.43 6.78
CA ASN A 502 -18.94 -4.13 5.65
C ASN A 502 -18.95 -5.65 5.88
N ALA A 503 -18.65 -6.12 7.10
CA ALA A 503 -18.74 -7.54 7.44
C ALA A 503 -20.17 -8.08 7.27
N LEU A 504 -21.18 -7.31 7.69
CA LEU A 504 -22.59 -7.68 7.54
C LEU A 504 -22.99 -7.83 6.07
N LEU A 505 -22.57 -6.89 5.22
CA LEU A 505 -22.81 -6.98 3.78
C LEU A 505 -22.12 -8.21 3.18
N ASP A 506 -20.87 -8.49 3.55
CA ASP A 506 -20.12 -9.65 3.04
C ASP A 506 -20.80 -10.97 3.44
N MET A 507 -21.27 -11.09 4.69
CA MET A 507 -22.01 -12.26 5.18
C MET A 507 -23.36 -12.44 4.47
N VAL A 508 -24.10 -11.35 4.23
CA VAL A 508 -25.37 -11.42 3.51
C VAL A 508 -25.17 -11.82 2.05
N VAL A 509 -24.11 -11.34 1.38
CA VAL A 509 -23.81 -11.76 0.00
C VAL A 509 -23.45 -13.24 -0.05
N VAL A 510 -22.64 -13.73 0.88
CA VAL A 510 -22.30 -15.16 0.95
C VAL A 510 -23.53 -16.00 1.27
N SER A 511 -24.37 -15.57 2.22
CA SER A 511 -25.57 -16.33 2.58
C SER A 511 -26.62 -16.31 1.48
N ALA A 512 -26.82 -15.19 0.78
CA ALA A 512 -27.67 -15.11 -0.40
C ALA A 512 -27.14 -16.00 -1.52
N ALA A 513 -25.82 -16.02 -1.76
CA ALA A 513 -25.23 -16.92 -2.74
C ALA A 513 -25.44 -18.40 -2.37
N GLN A 514 -25.30 -18.75 -1.08
CA GLN A 514 -25.56 -20.11 -0.58
C GLN A 514 -27.05 -20.51 -0.69
N THR A 515 -27.99 -19.58 -0.51
CA THR A 515 -29.42 -19.86 -0.64
C THR A 515 -29.92 -19.85 -2.08
N LEU A 516 -29.39 -19.00 -2.97
CA LEU A 516 -29.76 -18.93 -4.38
C LEU A 516 -29.08 -20.01 -5.24
N ALA A 517 -27.82 -20.35 -4.95
CA ALA A 517 -27.10 -21.42 -5.62
C ALA A 517 -27.42 -22.77 -4.95
N PHE A 518 -28.66 -23.26 -5.17
CA PHE A 518 -29.19 -24.52 -4.61
C PHE A 518 -28.40 -25.78 -4.99
N ASN A 519 -27.38 -25.68 -5.85
CA ASN A 519 -26.57 -26.82 -6.27
C ASN A 519 -25.38 -27.03 -5.31
N PRO A 520 -25.36 -28.11 -4.52
CA PRO A 520 -24.21 -28.46 -3.68
C PRO A 520 -22.97 -28.81 -4.54
N ASP A 521 -23.17 -29.14 -5.82
CA ASP A 521 -22.11 -29.49 -6.77
C ASP A 521 -21.38 -28.29 -7.37
N LEU A 522 -21.84 -27.06 -7.14
CA LEU A 522 -21.15 -25.87 -7.60
C LEU A 522 -19.77 -25.79 -6.91
N TRP A 523 -18.70 -25.59 -7.68
CA TRP A 523 -17.32 -25.49 -7.17
C TRP A 523 -17.22 -24.56 -5.95
N TRP A 524 -17.95 -23.43 -5.97
CA TRP A 524 -18.06 -22.48 -4.86
C TRP A 524 -18.48 -23.13 -3.54
N ASN A 525 -19.46 -24.04 -3.56
CA ASN A 525 -19.97 -24.69 -2.35
C ASN A 525 -19.13 -25.90 -1.93
N ARG A 526 -18.53 -26.61 -2.89
CA ARG A 526 -17.75 -27.83 -2.64
C ARG A 526 -16.32 -27.58 -2.16
N SER A 527 -15.63 -26.58 -2.70
CA SER A 527 -14.17 -26.43 -2.52
C SER A 527 -13.75 -25.32 -1.57
N LEU A 528 -14.65 -24.38 -1.24
CA LEU A 528 -14.33 -23.20 -0.45
C LEU A 528 -15.03 -23.21 0.90
N ASP A 529 -14.24 -23.06 1.96
CA ASP A 529 -14.75 -22.84 3.32
C ASP A 529 -15.40 -21.46 3.44
N THR A 530 -16.34 -21.33 4.38
CA THR A 530 -17.08 -20.07 4.63
C THR A 530 -16.12 -18.89 4.90
N GLY A 531 -15.01 -19.13 5.62
CA GLY A 531 -13.97 -18.13 5.86
C GLY A 531 -13.31 -17.62 4.57
N ILE A 532 -13.00 -18.50 3.61
CA ILE A 532 -12.41 -18.13 2.32
C ILE A 532 -13.45 -17.41 1.45
N LYS A 533 -14.71 -17.89 1.43
CA LYS A 533 -15.81 -17.23 0.71
C LYS A 533 -15.94 -15.76 1.14
N LEU A 534 -15.92 -15.50 2.45
CA LEU A 534 -15.99 -14.16 3.01
C LEU A 534 -14.73 -13.32 2.73
N LEU A 535 -13.57 -13.95 2.62
CA LEU A 535 -12.33 -13.29 2.20
C LEU A 535 -12.43 -12.85 0.73
N LEU A 536 -12.83 -13.74 -0.16
CA LEU A 536 -12.98 -13.47 -1.59
C LEU A 536 -14.06 -12.43 -1.86
N VAL A 537 -15.24 -12.55 -1.25
CA VAL A 537 -16.32 -11.56 -1.38
C VAL A 537 -15.86 -10.20 -0.87
N GLY A 538 -15.21 -10.14 0.29
CA GLY A 538 -14.69 -8.89 0.85
C GLY A 538 -13.66 -8.23 -0.07
N LEU A 539 -12.74 -9.01 -0.66
CA LEU A 539 -11.74 -8.53 -1.62
C LEU A 539 -12.41 -8.04 -2.91
N LEU A 540 -13.29 -8.85 -3.52
CA LEU A 540 -13.99 -8.49 -4.76
C LEU A 540 -14.83 -7.22 -4.59
N ARG A 541 -15.53 -7.09 -3.47
CA ARG A 541 -16.31 -5.90 -3.14
C ARG A 541 -15.42 -4.66 -3.07
N ASP A 542 -14.29 -4.74 -2.37
CA ASP A 542 -13.35 -3.62 -2.29
C ASP A 542 -12.82 -3.23 -3.67
N ARG A 543 -12.34 -4.21 -4.46
CA ARG A 543 -11.84 -3.97 -5.82
C ARG A 543 -12.91 -3.35 -6.71
N LEU A 544 -14.16 -3.80 -6.59
CA LEU A 544 -15.29 -3.25 -7.33
C LEU A 544 -15.56 -1.79 -6.95
N PHE A 545 -15.61 -1.46 -5.65
CA PHE A 545 -15.81 -0.07 -5.23
C PHE A 545 -14.65 0.83 -5.63
N GLN A 546 -13.41 0.34 -5.59
CA GLN A 546 -12.26 1.07 -6.10
C GLN A 546 -12.34 1.31 -7.60
N PHE A 547 -12.74 0.29 -8.36
CA PHE A 547 -12.95 0.40 -9.80
C PHE A 547 -14.01 1.44 -10.14
N LEU A 548 -15.17 1.38 -9.48
CA LEU A 548 -16.26 2.35 -9.67
C LEU A 548 -15.84 3.77 -9.30
N SER A 549 -15.11 3.93 -8.19
CA SER A 549 -14.60 5.24 -7.75
C SER A 549 -13.59 5.83 -8.75
N LYS A 550 -12.65 5.02 -9.24
CA LYS A 550 -11.64 5.44 -10.23
C LYS A 550 -12.25 5.70 -11.61
N LEU A 551 -13.26 4.92 -11.99
CA LEU A 551 -14.05 5.17 -13.19
C LEU A 551 -14.81 6.49 -13.08
N HIS A 552 -15.47 6.74 -11.95
CA HIS A 552 -16.13 8.01 -11.69
C HIS A 552 -15.17 9.19 -11.75
N PHE A 553 -13.97 9.05 -11.16
CA PHE A 553 -12.91 10.05 -11.25
C PHE A 553 -12.43 10.30 -12.69
N ALA A 554 -12.21 9.24 -13.48
CA ALA A 554 -11.79 9.36 -14.87
C ALA A 554 -12.86 10.08 -15.72
N ILE A 555 -14.14 9.70 -15.55
CA ILE A 555 -15.27 10.34 -16.22
C ILE A 555 -15.39 11.81 -15.80
N ALA A 556 -15.24 12.11 -14.51
CA ALA A 556 -15.30 13.48 -14.00
C ALA A 556 -14.22 14.36 -14.66
N ILE A 557 -12.98 13.90 -14.76
CA ILE A 557 -11.89 14.64 -15.42
C ILE A 557 -12.16 14.81 -16.91
N LEU A 558 -12.63 13.76 -17.59
CA LEU A 558 -12.99 13.85 -19.01
C LEU A 558 -14.06 14.92 -19.23
N LEU A 559 -15.11 14.93 -18.40
CA LEU A 559 -16.21 15.87 -18.48
C LEU A 559 -15.77 17.30 -18.14
N THR A 560 -15.04 17.50 -17.03
CA THR A 560 -14.56 18.84 -16.63
C THR A 560 -13.56 19.40 -17.62
N SER A 561 -12.73 18.56 -18.27
CA SER A 561 -11.80 19.01 -19.30
C SER A 561 -12.48 19.63 -20.54
N TRP A 562 -13.77 19.33 -20.74
CA TRP A 562 -14.59 19.91 -21.80
C TRP A 562 -15.48 21.05 -21.31
N THR A 563 -16.15 20.87 -20.16
CA THR A 563 -17.15 21.83 -19.65
C THR A 563 -16.53 23.05 -18.98
N GLU A 564 -15.43 22.89 -18.25
CA GLU A 564 -14.80 23.98 -17.52
C GLU A 564 -13.88 24.80 -18.43
N LYS A 565 -14.22 26.08 -18.64
CA LYS A 565 -13.44 27.00 -19.49
C LYS A 565 -11.98 27.11 -19.06
N LYS A 566 -11.68 26.96 -17.77
CA LYS A 566 -10.32 27.01 -17.22
C LYS A 566 -9.49 25.76 -17.53
N GLN A 567 -10.13 24.61 -17.74
CA GLN A 567 -9.47 23.34 -18.04
C GLN A 567 -9.51 22.99 -19.54
N ARG A 568 -10.40 23.62 -20.30
CA ARG A 568 -10.57 23.40 -21.74
C ARG A 568 -9.37 23.91 -22.55
N ARG A 569 -8.75 23.03 -23.33
CA ARG A 569 -7.62 23.32 -24.21
C ARG A 569 -7.93 23.03 -25.67
N ARG A 570 -7.10 23.57 -26.58
CA ARG A 570 -7.20 23.30 -28.02
C ARG A 570 -7.08 21.81 -28.35
N SER A 571 -6.26 21.07 -27.61
CA SER A 571 -6.07 19.62 -27.76
C SER A 571 -7.08 18.77 -26.96
N SER A 572 -7.93 19.34 -26.10
CA SER A 572 -8.87 18.57 -25.28
C SER A 572 -9.82 17.70 -26.13
N ALA A 573 -10.31 18.22 -27.26
CA ALA A 573 -11.17 17.45 -28.17
C ALA A 573 -10.46 16.21 -28.73
N ALA A 574 -9.21 16.38 -29.19
CA ALA A 574 -8.41 15.29 -29.74
C ALA A 574 -8.07 14.25 -28.66
N LEU A 575 -7.75 14.68 -27.44
CA LEU A 575 -7.46 13.77 -26.33
C LEU A 575 -8.72 13.01 -25.86
N ILE A 576 -9.89 13.65 -25.85
CA ILE A 576 -11.15 12.95 -25.55
C ILE A 576 -11.44 11.92 -26.64
N ALA A 577 -11.30 12.30 -27.92
CA ALA A 577 -11.46 11.36 -29.03
C ALA A 577 -10.50 10.17 -28.93
N LEU A 578 -9.24 10.42 -28.52
CA LEU A 578 -8.25 9.38 -28.26
C LEU A 578 -8.69 8.43 -27.14
N ASN A 579 -9.20 8.95 -26.01
CA ASN A 579 -9.70 8.10 -24.93
C ASN A 579 -10.95 7.30 -25.31
N VAL A 580 -11.81 7.85 -26.18
CA VAL A 580 -12.98 7.12 -26.69
C VAL A 580 -12.51 6.00 -27.63
N ALA A 581 -11.56 6.27 -28.53
CA ALA A 581 -11.00 5.26 -29.42
C ALA A 581 -10.24 4.15 -28.65
N PHE A 582 -9.46 4.54 -27.64
CA PHE A 582 -8.70 3.63 -26.77
C PHE A 582 -9.42 3.33 -25.44
N PHE A 583 -10.75 3.36 -25.44
CA PHE A 583 -11.54 3.10 -24.23
C PHE A 583 -11.24 1.74 -23.57
N PRO A 584 -11.01 0.64 -24.31
CA PRO A 584 -10.60 -0.63 -23.69
C PRO A 584 -9.27 -0.52 -22.92
N VAL A 585 -8.32 0.27 -23.43
CA VAL A 585 -7.03 0.51 -22.76
C VAL A 585 -7.24 1.34 -21.51
N LEU A 586 -8.08 2.39 -21.56
CA LEU A 586 -8.44 3.17 -20.38
C LEU A 586 -9.09 2.29 -19.30
N LEU A 587 -10.02 1.43 -19.69
CA LEU A 587 -10.68 0.50 -18.77
C LEU A 587 -9.67 -0.47 -18.14
N ALA A 588 -8.71 -0.97 -18.92
CA ALA A 588 -7.63 -1.82 -18.43
C ALA A 588 -6.75 -1.07 -17.42
N LEU A 589 -6.38 0.19 -17.68
CA LEU A 589 -5.61 0.99 -16.71
C LEU A 589 -6.38 1.23 -15.41
N VAL A 590 -7.69 1.51 -15.50
CA VAL A 590 -8.56 1.67 -14.33
C VAL A 590 -8.67 0.34 -13.56
N ALA A 591 -8.82 -0.79 -14.27
CA ALA A 591 -8.90 -2.12 -13.67
C ALA A 591 -7.58 -2.52 -12.98
N VAL A 592 -6.43 -2.31 -13.62
CA VAL A 592 -5.11 -2.57 -13.03
C VAL A 592 -4.88 -1.68 -11.81
N SER A 593 -5.25 -0.40 -11.89
CA SER A 593 -5.16 0.52 -10.75
C SER A 593 -6.05 0.05 -9.60
N ALA A 594 -7.30 -0.38 -9.86
CA ALA A 594 -8.20 -0.95 -8.85
C ALA A 594 -7.67 -2.25 -8.23
N LEU A 595 -7.12 -3.15 -9.05
CA LEU A 595 -6.52 -4.40 -8.60
C LEU A 595 -5.36 -4.15 -7.64
N LEU A 596 -4.49 -3.18 -7.95
CA LEU A 596 -3.30 -2.85 -7.16
C LEU A 596 -3.58 -1.89 -5.98
N SER A 597 -4.83 -1.49 -5.72
CA SER A 597 -5.11 -0.40 -4.77
C SER A 597 -4.33 0.90 -5.06
N SER A 598 -3.89 1.12 -6.29
CA SER A 598 -3.00 2.24 -6.60
C SER A 598 -3.79 3.48 -7.05
N PRO A 599 -3.25 4.70 -6.94
CA PRO A 599 -3.95 5.90 -7.41
C PRO A 599 -3.95 5.96 -8.95
N LEU A 600 -5.04 6.47 -9.52
CA LEU A 600 -5.11 6.82 -10.95
C LEU A 600 -4.67 8.28 -11.13
N LEU A 601 -3.63 8.51 -11.93
CA LEU A 601 -3.02 9.84 -12.07
C LEU A 601 -3.29 10.43 -13.46
N PRO A 602 -3.91 11.62 -13.56
CA PRO A 602 -3.97 12.37 -14.81
C PRO A 602 -2.61 13.03 -15.11
N LEU A 603 -2.01 12.69 -16.24
CA LEU A 603 -0.72 13.21 -16.68
C LEU A 603 -0.82 14.73 -16.94
N PHE A 604 -0.08 15.54 -16.18
CA PHE A 604 -0.09 17.01 -16.30
C PHE A 604 -1.49 17.65 -16.33
N THR A 605 -2.45 17.07 -15.59
CA THR A 605 -3.88 17.47 -15.59
C THR A 605 -4.60 17.31 -16.94
N LEU A 606 -3.97 16.64 -17.90
CA LEU A 606 -4.62 16.23 -19.14
C LEU A 606 -5.50 15.00 -18.87
N PRO A 607 -6.52 14.76 -19.71
CA PRO A 607 -7.28 13.51 -19.71
C PRO A 607 -6.44 12.37 -20.30
N VAL A 608 -5.25 12.12 -19.76
CA VAL A 608 -4.39 10.99 -20.09
C VAL A 608 -4.05 10.35 -18.76
N PHE A 609 -4.48 9.12 -18.56
CA PHE A 609 -4.41 8.47 -17.25
C PHE A 609 -3.23 7.50 -17.20
N LEU A 610 -2.52 7.53 -16.07
CA LEU A 610 -1.45 6.60 -15.74
C LEU A 610 -1.77 5.91 -14.41
N VAL A 611 -1.35 4.66 -14.31
CA VAL A 611 -1.41 3.92 -13.05
C VAL A 611 -0.27 4.42 -12.17
N GLY A 612 -0.60 5.08 -11.07
CA GLY A 612 0.40 5.40 -10.05
C GLY A 612 0.83 4.14 -9.32
N PHE A 613 1.93 4.23 -8.57
CA PHE A 613 2.43 3.10 -7.81
C PHE A 613 1.55 2.79 -6.57
N PRO A 614 1.40 1.51 -6.19
CA PRO A 614 0.69 1.11 -4.98
C PRO A 614 1.42 1.64 -3.75
N ARG A 615 0.66 2.21 -2.83
CA ARG A 615 1.18 2.83 -1.60
C ARG A 615 0.17 2.67 -0.47
N PRO A 616 0.62 2.68 0.80
CA PRO A 616 -0.29 2.74 1.94
C PRO A 616 -1.31 3.88 1.80
N LEU A 617 -2.49 3.72 2.39
CA LEU A 617 -3.56 4.72 2.34
C LEU A 617 -3.16 6.06 2.97
N ARG A 618 -2.21 6.05 3.91
CA ARG A 618 -1.60 7.27 4.45
C ARG A 618 -0.75 7.97 3.39
N SER A 619 -0.96 9.28 3.26
CA SER A 619 -0.31 10.10 2.23
C SER A 619 1.08 10.62 2.61
N TRP A 620 1.53 10.42 3.86
CA TRP A 620 2.83 10.88 4.33
C TRP A 620 3.70 9.72 4.81
N PRO A 621 5.03 9.83 4.64
CA PRO A 621 5.95 8.76 5.01
C PRO A 621 6.30 8.70 6.52
N GLY A 622 6.16 9.83 7.24
CA GLY A 622 6.60 9.98 8.62
C GLY A 622 5.50 9.78 9.68
N PRO A 623 5.75 10.16 10.95
CA PRO A 623 4.69 10.26 11.95
C PRO A 623 3.66 11.31 11.53
N VAL A 624 2.42 11.14 12.00
CA VAL A 624 1.32 12.08 11.75
C VAL A 624 1.74 13.50 12.12
N GLY A 625 1.66 14.44 11.17
CA GLY A 625 2.05 15.83 11.36
C GLY A 625 3.56 16.13 11.23
N GLY A 626 4.42 15.13 11.01
CA GLY A 626 5.87 15.35 10.88
C GLY A 626 6.28 16.21 9.67
N GLY A 627 5.47 16.20 8.60
CA GLY A 627 5.66 17.05 7.43
C GLY A 627 4.78 18.31 7.42
N ALA A 628 4.14 18.67 8.54
CA ALA A 628 3.31 19.88 8.60
C ALA A 628 4.21 21.12 8.62
N CYS A 629 4.02 22.03 7.65
CA CYS A 629 4.66 23.35 7.69
C CYS A 629 4.09 24.14 8.86
N VAL A 630 4.94 24.42 9.85
CA VAL A 630 4.56 25.26 10.99
C VAL A 630 4.56 26.71 10.54
N CYS A 631 3.38 27.32 10.51
CA CYS A 631 3.17 28.74 10.23
C CYS A 631 2.58 29.45 11.46
N SER A 632 2.47 30.79 11.43
CA SER A 632 1.83 31.61 12.47
C SER A 632 0.43 31.10 12.83
N ASP A 633 -0.32 30.60 11.84
CA ASP A 633 -1.71 30.17 12.03
C ASP A 633 -1.84 28.85 12.78
N THR A 634 -0.74 28.08 12.90
CA THR A 634 -0.70 26.77 13.59
C THR A 634 -1.25 26.87 15.02
N VAL A 635 -1.03 27.99 15.70
CA VAL A 635 -1.52 28.20 17.07
C VAL A 635 -3.06 28.19 17.11
N TYR A 636 -3.72 28.85 16.15
CA TYR A 636 -5.17 28.87 16.09
C TYR A 636 -5.75 27.48 15.79
N TYR A 637 -5.12 26.74 14.87
CA TYR A 637 -5.54 25.36 14.59
C TYR A 637 -5.38 24.47 15.83
N ARG A 638 -4.25 24.57 16.56
CA ARG A 638 -4.04 23.82 17.80
C ARG A 638 -5.09 24.12 18.88
N GLN A 639 -5.54 25.38 18.99
CA GLN A 639 -6.59 25.74 19.93
C GLN A 639 -7.98 25.22 19.54
N LEU A 640 -8.25 25.11 18.23
CA LEU A 640 -9.54 24.65 17.71
C LEU A 640 -9.67 23.12 17.67
N VAL A 641 -8.57 22.39 17.53
CA VAL A 641 -8.58 20.92 17.42
C VAL A 641 -9.37 20.21 18.53
N PRO A 642 -9.26 20.55 19.84
CA PRO A 642 -10.00 19.85 20.89
C PRO A 642 -11.52 19.98 20.78
N SER A 643 -12.02 21.19 20.49
CA SER A 643 -13.47 21.42 20.35
C SER A 643 -14.01 20.79 19.07
N LEU A 644 -13.25 20.86 17.97
CA LEU A 644 -13.58 20.19 16.72
C LEU A 644 -13.58 18.67 16.88
N ALA A 645 -12.60 18.09 17.59
CA ALA A 645 -12.54 16.66 17.85
C ALA A 645 -13.75 16.17 18.66
N ALA A 646 -14.18 16.91 19.68
CA ALA A 646 -15.39 16.58 20.44
C ALA A 646 -16.66 16.66 19.57
N ALA A 647 -16.76 17.70 18.73
CA ALA A 647 -17.88 17.84 17.78
C ALA A 647 -17.88 16.69 16.76
N LEU A 648 -16.73 16.35 16.18
CA LEU A 648 -16.56 15.23 15.25
C LEU A 648 -16.89 13.89 15.92
N GLN A 649 -16.47 13.67 17.16
CA GLN A 649 -16.81 12.47 17.92
C GLN A 649 -18.33 12.34 18.06
N SER A 650 -19.02 13.41 18.42
CA SER A 650 -20.48 13.40 18.53
C SER A 650 -21.17 13.16 17.17
N ALA A 651 -20.66 13.77 16.09
CA ALA A 651 -21.22 13.64 14.75
C ALA A 651 -20.98 12.26 14.14
N LEU A 652 -19.81 11.67 14.36
CA LEU A 652 -19.46 10.30 13.96
C LEU A 652 -20.29 9.29 14.75
N ALA A 653 -20.42 9.46 16.06
CA ALA A 653 -21.23 8.61 16.91
C ALA A 653 -22.73 8.66 16.55
N ALA A 654 -23.21 9.81 16.09
CA ALA A 654 -24.57 10.00 15.61
C ALA A 654 -24.80 9.54 14.17
N GLY A 655 -23.75 9.20 13.43
CA GLY A 655 -23.83 8.84 12.01
C GLY A 655 -24.10 10.01 11.06
N GLY A 656 -24.02 11.27 11.53
CA GLY A 656 -24.34 12.47 10.74
C GLY A 656 -23.36 12.76 9.60
N LEU A 657 -22.14 12.20 9.66
CA LEU A 657 -21.12 12.29 8.61
C LEU A 657 -21.21 11.12 7.60
N GLY A 658 -22.20 10.24 7.73
CA GLY A 658 -22.33 9.05 6.89
C GLY A 658 -21.39 7.92 7.30
N LEU A 659 -20.93 7.13 6.33
CA LEU A 659 -20.03 6.00 6.58
C LEU A 659 -18.57 6.50 6.56
N SER A 660 -17.96 6.63 7.74
CA SER A 660 -16.54 6.92 7.85
C SER A 660 -15.71 5.66 7.62
N LEU A 661 -15.07 5.58 6.47
CA LEU A 661 -14.06 4.55 6.16
C LEU A 661 -12.65 5.13 6.32
N PRO A 662 -11.66 4.33 6.75
CA PRO A 662 -10.25 4.68 6.64
C PRO A 662 -9.91 5.17 5.22
N GLY A 663 -9.10 6.21 5.11
CA GLY A 663 -8.79 6.87 3.82
C GLY A 663 -9.81 7.94 3.38
N SER A 664 -10.95 8.07 4.05
CA SER A 664 -11.92 9.13 3.74
C SER A 664 -11.39 10.52 4.13
N HIS A 665 -11.60 11.49 3.25
CA HIS A 665 -11.24 12.88 3.47
C HIS A 665 -12.49 13.74 3.67
N TYR A 666 -12.49 14.59 4.69
CA TYR A 666 -13.48 15.64 4.90
C TYR A 666 -12.82 17.00 4.74
N LEU A 667 -13.45 17.85 3.94
CA LEU A 667 -13.05 19.23 3.75
C LEU A 667 -13.96 20.11 4.61
N CYS A 668 -13.38 20.76 5.61
CA CYS A 668 -14.10 21.70 6.45
C CYS A 668 -13.74 23.11 6.00
N ARG A 669 -14.76 23.94 5.75
CA ARG A 669 -14.58 25.36 5.45
C ARG A 669 -15.33 26.17 6.50
N PHE A 670 -14.63 27.09 7.15
CA PHE A 670 -15.21 28.07 8.05
C PHE A 670 -14.68 29.45 7.68
N GLN A 671 -15.54 30.29 7.10
CA GLN A 671 -15.17 31.58 6.51
C GLN A 671 -14.01 31.42 5.51
N ASP A 672 -12.86 32.03 5.81
CA ASP A 672 -11.63 31.99 5.01
C ASP A 672 -10.69 30.85 5.41
N ARG A 673 -11.00 30.11 6.47
CA ARG A 673 -10.19 28.99 6.96
C ARG A 673 -10.68 27.69 6.36
N LEU A 674 -9.72 26.90 5.88
CA LEU A 674 -9.93 25.57 5.36
C LEU A 674 -9.17 24.58 6.23
N MET A 675 -9.79 23.44 6.52
CA MET A 675 -9.19 22.34 7.27
C MET A 675 -9.44 21.05 6.51
N TRP A 676 -8.45 20.18 6.56
CA TRP A 676 -8.50 18.87 5.96
C TRP A 676 -8.50 17.81 7.06
N VAL A 677 -9.60 17.05 7.16
CA VAL A 677 -9.69 15.92 8.09
C VAL A 677 -9.56 14.62 7.33
N LEU A 678 -8.63 13.76 7.71
CA LEU A 678 -8.45 12.42 7.15
C LEU A 678 -8.70 11.37 8.22
N VAL A 679 -9.55 10.39 7.92
CA VAL A 679 -9.73 9.19 8.75
C VAL A 679 -8.55 8.24 8.52
N LEU A 680 -7.77 7.97 9.57
CA LEU A 680 -6.58 7.12 9.48
C LEU A 680 -6.90 5.66 9.81
N GLU A 681 -7.43 5.45 11.00
CA GLU A 681 -7.68 4.14 11.56
C GLU A 681 -9.08 4.10 12.17
N LYS A 682 -9.70 2.92 12.14
CA LYS A 682 -11.01 2.67 12.74
C LYS A 682 -10.98 1.28 13.36
N GLY A 683 -11.66 1.14 14.50
CA GLY A 683 -11.92 -0.14 15.14
C GLY A 683 -13.18 -0.09 15.97
N PHE A 684 -13.30 -0.97 16.96
CA PHE A 684 -14.48 -1.06 17.80
C PHE A 684 -14.60 0.21 18.65
N THR A 685 -15.63 1.02 18.36
CA THR A 685 -15.95 2.28 19.06
C THR A 685 -14.90 3.40 19.04
N TYR A 686 -13.80 3.25 18.30
CA TYR A 686 -12.79 4.31 18.12
C TYR A 686 -12.54 4.65 16.64
N CYS A 687 -12.10 5.88 16.40
CA CYS A 687 -11.73 6.40 15.09
C CYS A 687 -10.56 7.37 15.24
N GLY A 688 -9.42 7.07 14.63
CA GLY A 688 -8.27 7.97 14.57
C GLY A 688 -8.39 8.89 13.37
N VAL A 689 -8.29 10.20 13.61
CA VAL A 689 -8.34 11.23 12.55
C VAL A 689 -7.09 12.10 12.58
N ASN A 690 -6.62 12.51 11.41
CA ASN A 690 -5.65 13.59 11.26
C ASN A 690 -6.38 14.87 10.84
N ILE A 691 -6.11 15.98 11.52
CA ILE A 691 -6.65 17.30 11.20
C ILE A 691 -5.48 18.17 10.77
N LYS A 692 -5.48 18.60 9.51
CA LYS A 692 -4.47 19.45 8.90
C LYS A 692 -5.02 20.84 8.58
#